data_AF-A0AAN6XZD5-F1
#
_entry.id   AF-A0AAN6XZD5-F1
#
_cell.length_a   1.000
_cell.length_b   1.000
_cell.length_c   1.000
_cell.angle_alpha   90.00
_cell.angle_beta   90.00
_cell.angle_gamma   90.00
#
_symmetry.space_group_name_H-M   'P 1'
#
loop_
_entity.id
_entity.type
_entity.pdbx_description
1 polymer ?
#
loop_
_entity_poly.entity_id
_entity_poly.type
_entity_poly.pdbx_seq_one_letter_code
_entity_poly.pdbx_strand_id
1 'polypeptide(L)'
;MADHFDMCKDRVTSILNGTLVFNGISNTTIHSLGYLYNGPIGGLRPEYLTYWHENFVTITTAGCKAICQDPIDWYWTSDPSLTLGIVSNWILPIIALLAALPFDGGAKKARARDSARAVWNWLGSPQTALTATFFNIHQMRICLGAANAEKQENKKEVARDAYYVLSCIGQFELPTTDLGMDCFLQGVVYGLFRPLAERSGTDQDMPYHTRQSERWTQDLLRAMARQMRRSRRLGIYSTLASIFLFFVAYAASVVLAFAEGLGERTTTHSLAFGILITWLPLLLLFSILDRNPNSADRTRDFCHRWLWNVRAVREWEREMDKDPRREDLAEPYWWTKGREKEWYAMRRTEVETRVTTQQEQLGCGPRRQCHHELGTFVGQGRKMGYYNLALSVVDAVRKSKGKDSESELASWASDQEADAAAGYYSTLVDKTRDNLNTRPPLAWRLLALAALAMVWWELGMALMISYNIPTVGIGCRSGSYLVYGGLSTVPWLAYVYRHLVLGRSWDMSQAKRGWLSTVRLVGEWVGMVLDGLSAFCMLTSLPCLSFITFAAFSGILKNCTCRGGVNQYIDFESASIYSNSEIFNVRVWWIVAAVTAGIPVVMSFVAGVPMLIFKLQALWQEEQEQEQEEEQEHADEQGTPLLGADMEWVAR
;
A
#
# COMPACT_ATOMS: atom_id res chain seq x y z
N MET A 1 -32.63 31.08 -7.37
CA MET A 1 -32.25 31.85 -6.17
C MET A 1 -30.92 32.50 -6.48
N ALA A 2 -30.75 33.79 -6.18
CA ALA A 2 -29.47 34.46 -6.38
C ALA A 2 -28.44 33.94 -5.37
N ASP A 3 -27.17 33.83 -5.77
CA ASP A 3 -26.08 33.50 -4.85
C ASP A 3 -26.03 34.55 -3.73
N HIS A 4 -25.87 34.12 -2.47
CA HIS A 4 -25.72 35.04 -1.33
C HIS A 4 -24.58 36.04 -1.54
N PHE A 5 -23.53 35.64 -2.25
CA PHE A 5 -22.43 36.53 -2.59
C PHE A 5 -22.77 37.52 -3.71
N ASP A 6 -23.64 37.17 -4.66
CA ASP A 6 -24.14 38.12 -5.65
C ASP A 6 -25.03 39.17 -4.97
N MET A 7 -25.91 38.73 -4.08
CA MET A 7 -26.69 39.65 -3.24
C MET A 7 -25.79 40.55 -2.37
N CYS A 8 -24.67 40.01 -1.87
CA CYS A 8 -23.72 40.84 -1.15
C CYS A 8 -22.99 41.84 -2.06
N LYS A 9 -22.58 41.42 -3.26
CA LYS A 9 -21.98 42.30 -4.26
C LYS A 9 -22.91 43.46 -4.59
N ASP A 10 -24.17 43.18 -4.85
CA ASP A 10 -25.19 44.19 -5.16
C ASP A 10 -25.38 45.16 -3.99
N ARG A 11 -25.38 44.64 -2.75
CA ARG A 11 -25.45 45.45 -1.53
C ARG A 11 -24.23 46.36 -1.38
N VAL A 12 -23.02 45.84 -1.54
CA VAL A 12 -21.78 46.63 -1.47
C VAL A 12 -21.78 47.72 -2.54
N THR A 13 -22.13 47.37 -3.77
CA THR A 13 -22.20 48.32 -4.89
C THR A 13 -23.24 49.41 -4.64
N SER A 14 -24.40 49.05 -4.10
CA SER A 14 -25.46 50.01 -3.74
C SER A 14 -25.02 50.96 -2.60
N ILE A 15 -24.26 50.47 -1.62
CA ILE A 15 -23.69 51.31 -0.56
C ILE A 15 -22.66 52.28 -1.16
N LEU A 16 -21.77 51.81 -2.04
CA LEU A 16 -20.76 52.64 -2.71
C LEU A 16 -21.39 53.71 -3.62
N ASN A 17 -22.50 53.39 -4.29
CA ASN A 17 -23.27 54.36 -5.09
C ASN A 17 -24.10 55.32 -4.23
N GLY A 18 -24.17 55.12 -2.91
CA GLY A 18 -24.98 55.92 -2.00
C GLY A 18 -26.49 55.68 -2.11
N THR A 19 -26.93 54.62 -2.80
CA THR A 19 -28.34 54.29 -2.98
C THR A 19 -28.92 53.49 -1.82
N LEU A 20 -28.05 52.84 -1.02
CA LEU A 20 -28.45 52.01 0.12
C LEU A 20 -27.62 52.35 1.37
N VAL A 21 -28.29 52.37 2.52
CA VAL A 21 -27.64 52.36 3.84
C VAL A 21 -28.05 51.06 4.54
N PHE A 22 -27.07 50.25 4.95
CA PHE A 22 -27.33 48.93 5.56
C PHE A 22 -26.64 48.84 6.92
N ASN A 23 -27.39 48.56 7.99
CA ASN A 23 -26.87 48.52 9.36
C ASN A 23 -26.06 49.76 9.76
N GLY A 24 -26.48 50.95 9.31
CA GLY A 24 -25.76 52.20 9.57
C GLY A 24 -24.52 52.41 8.69
N ILE A 25 -24.22 51.48 7.77
CA ILE A 25 -23.13 51.59 6.80
C ILE A 25 -23.65 52.30 5.54
N SER A 26 -23.24 53.55 5.36
CA SER A 26 -23.39 54.38 4.16
C SER A 26 -22.07 54.49 3.37
N ASN A 27 -22.13 55.11 2.19
CA ASN A 27 -20.96 55.42 1.36
C ASN A 27 -19.83 56.13 2.13
N THR A 28 -20.13 57.06 3.04
CA THR A 28 -19.06 57.75 3.79
C THR A 28 -18.46 56.87 4.88
N THR A 29 -19.30 56.10 5.56
CA THR A 29 -18.87 55.26 6.69
C THR A 29 -18.09 54.02 6.27
N ILE A 30 -18.34 53.46 5.08
CA ILE A 30 -17.63 52.25 4.60
C ILE A 30 -16.12 52.49 4.47
N HIS A 31 -15.73 53.70 4.05
CA HIS A 31 -14.33 54.14 4.01
C HIS A 31 -13.77 54.36 5.42
N SER A 32 -14.49 55.07 6.29
CA SER A 32 -13.99 55.38 7.64
C SER A 32 -13.84 54.13 8.53
N LEU A 33 -14.65 53.10 8.29
CA LEU A 33 -14.60 51.82 9.00
C LEU A 33 -13.51 50.87 8.47
N GLY A 34 -12.81 51.22 7.38
CA GLY A 34 -11.80 50.36 6.77
C GLY A 34 -12.38 49.06 6.19
N TYR A 35 -13.64 49.09 5.74
CA TYR A 35 -14.29 47.92 5.15
C TYR A 35 -13.91 47.71 3.69
N LEU A 36 -13.40 48.74 3.02
CA LEU A 36 -12.78 48.62 1.71
C LEU A 36 -11.32 48.23 1.85
N TYR A 37 -10.91 47.27 1.03
CA TYR A 37 -9.52 46.84 0.99
C TYR A 37 -8.73 47.73 0.04
N ASN A 38 -7.71 48.42 0.56
CA ASN A 38 -6.82 49.29 -0.22
C ASN A 38 -5.41 48.71 -0.40
N GLY A 39 -5.19 47.46 0.05
CA GLY A 39 -3.88 46.80 -0.06
C GLY A 39 -3.64 46.21 -1.46
N PRO A 40 -2.43 45.68 -1.70
CA PRO A 40 -2.12 45.03 -2.97
C PRO A 40 -2.92 43.73 -3.15
N ILE A 41 -3.59 43.59 -4.29
CA ILE A 41 -4.30 42.36 -4.67
C ILE A 41 -3.28 41.32 -5.17
N GLY A 42 -3.31 40.14 -4.55
CA GLY A 42 -2.44 39.03 -4.90
C GLY A 42 -2.71 38.51 -6.31
N GLY A 43 -1.64 38.29 -7.08
CA GLY A 43 -1.71 37.72 -8.43
C GLY A 43 -2.10 38.69 -9.55
N LEU A 44 -2.45 39.94 -9.21
CA LEU A 44 -2.67 41.00 -10.19
C LEU A 44 -1.32 41.45 -10.77
N ARG A 45 -1.25 41.67 -12.09
CA ARG A 45 -0.03 42.21 -12.71
C ARG A 45 0.24 43.64 -12.22
N PRO A 46 1.52 44.03 -12.01
CA PRO A 46 1.87 45.36 -11.51
C PRO A 46 1.32 46.52 -12.35
N GLU A 47 1.19 46.32 -13.66
CA GLU A 47 0.67 47.31 -14.61
C GLU A 47 -0.79 47.71 -14.33
N TYR A 48 -1.58 46.82 -13.70
CA TYR A 48 -2.98 47.05 -13.37
C TYR A 48 -3.17 47.51 -11.92
N LEU A 49 -2.10 47.70 -11.15
CA LEU A 49 -2.16 48.16 -9.74
C LEU A 49 -2.69 49.59 -9.55
N THR A 50 -2.73 50.41 -10.60
CA THR A 50 -3.38 51.73 -10.54
C THR A 50 -4.83 51.67 -11.02
N TYR A 51 -5.09 50.87 -12.06
CA TYR A 51 -6.43 50.71 -12.65
C TYR A 51 -7.42 50.03 -11.69
N TRP A 52 -6.95 49.16 -10.80
CA TRP A 52 -7.88 48.34 -10.02
C TRP A 52 -8.68 49.12 -8.97
N HIS A 53 -8.09 50.13 -8.32
CA HIS A 53 -8.76 50.87 -7.25
C HIS A 53 -10.07 51.53 -7.71
N GLU A 54 -10.18 51.81 -9.00
CA GLU A 54 -11.36 52.46 -9.60
C GLU A 54 -12.37 51.46 -10.15
N ASN A 55 -11.95 50.22 -10.46
CA ASN A 55 -12.75 49.29 -11.26
C ASN A 55 -13.11 47.99 -10.54
N PHE A 56 -12.46 47.67 -9.42
CA PHE A 56 -12.62 46.40 -8.72
C PHE A 56 -13.21 46.61 -7.34
N VAL A 57 -14.28 45.89 -7.04
CA VAL A 57 -14.91 45.95 -5.71
C VAL A 57 -14.27 44.91 -4.81
N THR A 58 -13.35 45.35 -3.94
CA THR A 58 -12.73 44.52 -2.92
C THR A 58 -13.04 45.02 -1.52
N ILE A 59 -13.51 44.12 -0.66
CA ILE A 59 -13.80 44.44 0.75
C ILE A 59 -12.91 43.62 1.67
N THR A 60 -12.62 44.15 2.85
CA THR A 60 -11.92 43.40 3.89
C THR A 60 -12.80 42.26 4.42
N THR A 61 -12.22 41.22 5.00
CA THR A 61 -12.97 40.13 5.64
C THR A 61 -13.94 40.66 6.70
N ALA A 62 -13.51 41.69 7.46
CA ALA A 62 -14.35 42.37 8.44
C ALA A 62 -15.54 43.09 7.77
N GLY A 63 -15.29 43.80 6.65
CA GLY A 63 -16.35 44.40 5.84
C GLY A 63 -17.34 43.37 5.31
N CYS A 64 -16.87 42.21 4.84
CA CYS A 64 -17.74 41.13 4.40
C CYS A 64 -18.63 40.59 5.52
N LYS A 65 -18.09 40.39 6.72
CA LYS A 65 -18.89 39.95 7.88
C LYS A 65 -19.96 40.98 8.24
N ALA A 66 -19.63 42.27 8.20
CA ALA A 66 -20.57 43.34 8.52
C ALA A 66 -21.66 43.53 7.46
N ILE A 67 -21.29 43.50 6.18
CA ILE A 67 -22.20 43.82 5.06
C ILE A 67 -22.93 42.57 4.55
N CYS A 68 -22.22 41.46 4.38
CA CYS A 68 -22.80 40.20 3.89
C CYS A 68 -23.46 39.38 5.02
N GLN A 69 -23.17 39.66 6.29
CA GLN A 69 -23.63 38.90 7.48
C GLN A 69 -23.00 37.50 7.63
N ASP A 70 -21.89 37.22 6.94
CA ASP A 70 -21.14 35.94 6.94
C ASP A 70 -22.00 34.66 6.76
N PRO A 71 -22.99 34.63 5.85
CA PRO A 71 -23.80 33.44 5.66
C PRO A 71 -22.92 32.31 5.12
N ILE A 72 -23.16 31.11 5.64
CA ILE A 72 -22.68 29.90 4.98
C ILE A 72 -23.58 29.69 3.76
N ASP A 73 -23.03 29.84 2.57
CA ASP A 73 -23.77 29.55 1.35
C ASP A 73 -23.66 28.07 1.00
N TRP A 74 -24.66 27.32 1.41
CA TRP A 74 -24.74 25.89 1.16
C TRP A 74 -25.11 25.63 -0.30
N TYR A 75 -24.34 24.79 -0.98
CA TYR A 75 -24.59 24.48 -2.39
C TYR A 75 -25.95 23.81 -2.61
N TRP A 76 -26.46 23.03 -1.67
CA TRP A 76 -27.80 22.45 -1.81
C TRP A 76 -28.93 23.49 -1.84
N THR A 77 -28.71 24.72 -1.36
CA THR A 77 -29.69 25.81 -1.45
C THR A 77 -29.46 26.70 -2.66
N SER A 78 -28.20 27.05 -2.98
CA SER A 78 -27.86 27.99 -4.04
C SER A 78 -27.67 27.33 -5.40
N ASP A 79 -27.02 26.15 -5.44
CA ASP A 79 -26.72 25.40 -6.66
C ASP A 79 -26.76 23.86 -6.43
N PRO A 80 -27.97 23.27 -6.41
CA PRO A 80 -28.13 21.83 -6.26
C PRO A 80 -27.44 21.03 -7.38
N SER A 81 -27.32 21.61 -8.57
CA SER A 81 -26.73 20.95 -9.74
C SER A 81 -25.24 20.71 -9.55
N LEU A 82 -24.52 21.70 -9.03
CA LEU A 82 -23.12 21.58 -8.65
C LEU A 82 -22.90 20.51 -7.58
N THR A 83 -23.76 20.48 -6.56
CA THR A 83 -23.67 19.49 -5.47
C THR A 83 -23.79 18.08 -6.04
N LEU A 84 -24.81 17.83 -6.87
CA LEU A 84 -25.03 16.54 -7.53
C LEU A 84 -23.87 16.19 -8.48
N GLY A 85 -23.34 17.18 -9.20
CA GLY A 85 -22.17 17.01 -10.07
C GLY A 85 -20.94 16.54 -9.29
N ILE A 86 -20.61 17.18 -8.16
CA ILE A 86 -19.47 16.78 -7.31
C ILE A 86 -19.68 15.38 -6.73
N VAL A 87 -20.89 15.10 -6.24
CA VAL A 87 -21.23 13.77 -5.69
C VAL A 87 -21.10 12.69 -6.76
N SER A 88 -21.66 12.92 -7.94
CA SER A 88 -21.66 11.98 -9.06
C SER A 88 -20.28 11.75 -9.66
N ASN A 89 -19.51 12.82 -9.88
CA ASN A 89 -18.25 12.75 -10.61
C ASN A 89 -17.06 12.35 -9.74
N TRP A 90 -17.13 12.61 -8.44
CA TRP A 90 -16.00 12.36 -7.54
C TRP A 90 -16.36 11.41 -6.40
N ILE A 91 -17.39 11.72 -5.62
CA ILE A 91 -17.67 10.98 -4.38
C ILE A 91 -18.11 9.54 -4.67
N LEU A 92 -19.05 9.33 -5.59
CA LEU A 92 -19.51 7.99 -5.93
C LEU A 92 -18.38 7.12 -6.54
N PRO A 93 -17.57 7.62 -7.50
CA PRO A 93 -16.39 6.89 -7.97
C PRO A 93 -15.38 6.58 -6.86
N ILE A 94 -15.14 7.50 -5.93
CA ILE A 94 -14.25 7.24 -4.78
C ILE A 94 -14.81 6.12 -3.91
N ILE A 95 -16.11 6.16 -3.58
CA ILE A 95 -16.75 5.09 -2.80
C ILE A 95 -16.68 3.77 -3.57
N ALA A 96 -16.87 3.78 -4.88
CA ALA A 96 -16.75 2.59 -5.72
C ALA A 96 -15.32 2.03 -5.74
N LEU A 97 -14.31 2.89 -5.85
CA LEU A 97 -12.89 2.51 -5.77
C LEU A 97 -12.53 1.97 -4.38
N LEU A 98 -13.05 2.60 -3.32
CA LEU A 98 -12.89 2.11 -1.95
C LEU A 98 -13.55 0.74 -1.80
N ALA A 99 -14.76 0.53 -2.34
CA ALA A 99 -15.45 -0.75 -2.34
C ALA A 99 -14.69 -1.84 -3.13
N ALA A 100 -13.92 -1.44 -4.15
CA ALA A 100 -13.09 -2.33 -4.95
C ALA A 100 -11.75 -2.71 -4.27
N LEU A 101 -11.43 -2.10 -3.12
CA LEU A 101 -10.25 -2.49 -2.36
C LEU A 101 -10.39 -3.93 -1.85
N PRO A 102 -9.25 -4.63 -1.69
CA PRO A 102 -9.20 -6.05 -1.34
C PRO A 102 -9.52 -6.24 0.15
N PHE A 103 -10.79 -6.08 0.51
CA PHE A 103 -11.27 -6.36 1.85
C PHE A 103 -11.31 -7.87 2.11
N ASP A 104 -11.00 -8.28 3.34
CA ASP A 104 -11.14 -9.67 3.75
C ASP A 104 -12.63 -9.99 3.95
N GLY A 105 -13.22 -10.73 3.02
CA GLY A 105 -14.62 -11.15 3.10
C GLY A 105 -14.91 -12.06 4.31
N GLY A 106 -15.96 -11.74 5.07
CA GLY A 106 -16.57 -12.67 6.05
C GLY A 106 -17.20 -11.97 7.26
N ALA A 107 -18.29 -12.55 7.77
CA ALA A 107 -19.18 -11.99 8.81
C ALA A 107 -18.57 -11.83 10.22
N LYS A 108 -17.26 -12.03 10.42
CA LYS A 108 -16.64 -11.95 11.75
C LYS A 108 -16.16 -10.52 12.04
N LYS A 109 -16.60 -9.96 13.17
CA LYS A 109 -16.25 -8.61 13.67
C LYS A 109 -14.75 -8.27 13.62
N ALA A 110 -13.88 -9.25 13.83
CA ALA A 110 -12.43 -9.09 13.72
C ALA A 110 -11.97 -8.69 12.30
N ARG A 111 -12.55 -9.28 11.25
CA ARG A 111 -12.19 -8.99 9.84
C ARG A 111 -12.61 -7.59 9.40
N ALA A 112 -13.78 -7.15 9.87
CA ALA A 112 -14.24 -5.78 9.62
C ALA A 112 -13.26 -4.75 10.24
N ARG A 113 -12.74 -5.03 11.44
CA ARG A 113 -11.73 -4.18 12.10
C ARG A 113 -10.43 -4.12 11.30
N ASP A 114 -9.95 -5.25 10.80
CA ASP A 114 -8.69 -5.30 10.05
C ASP A 114 -8.81 -4.64 8.67
N SER A 115 -9.98 -4.76 8.03
CA SER A 115 -10.33 -4.02 6.80
C SER A 115 -10.44 -2.52 7.05
N ALA A 116 -11.10 -2.10 8.14
CA ALA A 116 -11.17 -0.70 8.53
C ALA A 116 -9.78 -0.12 8.85
N ARG A 117 -8.91 -0.91 9.48
CA ARG A 117 -7.51 -0.53 9.74
C ARG A 117 -6.71 -0.35 8.45
N ALA A 118 -6.94 -1.19 7.44
CA ALA A 118 -6.34 -1.02 6.12
C ALA A 118 -6.80 0.29 5.47
N VAL A 119 -8.11 0.59 5.46
CA VAL A 119 -8.63 1.89 4.97
C VAL A 119 -8.03 3.06 5.72
N TRP A 120 -7.91 2.93 7.04
CA TRP A 120 -7.28 3.94 7.88
C TRP A 120 -5.84 4.20 7.46
N ASN A 121 -5.08 3.14 7.20
CA ASN A 121 -3.70 3.22 6.74
C ASN A 121 -3.58 3.85 5.35
N TRP A 122 -4.45 3.44 4.41
CA TRP A 122 -4.48 3.96 3.04
C TRP A 122 -4.84 5.44 2.97
N LEU A 123 -5.88 5.86 3.69
CA LEU A 123 -6.37 7.24 3.65
C LEU A 123 -5.61 8.16 4.61
N GLY A 124 -5.10 7.63 5.72
CA GLY A 124 -4.38 8.38 6.73
C GLY A 124 -2.91 8.64 6.38
N SER A 125 -2.25 7.70 5.71
CA SER A 125 -0.88 7.89 5.18
C SER A 125 -0.67 7.12 3.87
N PRO A 126 -1.24 7.61 2.76
CA PRO A 126 -1.11 6.96 1.46
C PRO A 126 0.34 6.78 1.02
N GLN A 127 1.25 7.67 1.42
CA GLN A 127 2.68 7.59 1.11
C GLN A 127 3.31 6.32 1.72
N THR A 128 2.94 6.01 2.97
CA THR A 128 3.45 4.83 3.68
C THR A 128 2.87 3.54 3.09
N ALA A 129 1.57 3.55 2.77
CA ALA A 129 0.93 2.42 2.10
C ALA A 129 1.54 2.15 0.71
N LEU A 130 1.76 3.19 -0.09
CA LEU A 130 2.44 3.09 -1.39
C LEU A 130 3.89 2.61 -1.24
N THR A 131 4.62 3.07 -0.21
CA THR A 131 6.00 2.62 0.06
C THR A 131 6.05 1.10 0.26
N ALA A 132 5.16 0.56 1.09
CA ALA A 132 5.07 -0.88 1.33
C ALA A 132 4.68 -1.64 0.06
N THR A 133 3.67 -1.14 -0.66
CA THR A 133 3.17 -1.74 -1.91
C THR A 133 4.25 -1.78 -3.00
N PHE A 134 4.95 -0.67 -3.22
CA PHE A 134 6.06 -0.59 -4.18
C PHE A 134 7.20 -1.52 -3.82
N PHE A 135 7.54 -1.62 -2.53
CA PHE A 135 8.60 -2.52 -2.10
C PHE A 135 8.25 -3.99 -2.31
N ASN A 136 6.99 -4.39 -2.09
CA ASN A 136 6.56 -5.75 -2.39
C ASN A 136 6.63 -6.05 -3.89
N ILE A 137 6.15 -5.14 -4.75
CA ILE A 137 6.29 -5.27 -6.22
C ILE A 137 7.78 -5.41 -6.61
N HIS A 138 8.67 -4.64 -5.97
CA HIS A 138 10.10 -4.75 -6.18
C HIS A 138 10.65 -6.12 -5.78
N GLN A 139 10.23 -6.67 -4.63
CA GLN A 139 10.60 -8.02 -4.21
C GLN A 139 10.14 -9.08 -5.21
N MET A 140 8.92 -8.99 -5.74
CA MET A 140 8.43 -9.88 -6.79
C MET A 140 9.30 -9.82 -8.05
N ARG A 141 9.75 -8.62 -8.44
CA ARG A 141 10.66 -8.46 -9.58
C ARG A 141 12.04 -9.09 -9.32
N ILE A 142 12.52 -9.03 -8.09
CA ILE A 142 13.79 -9.68 -7.67
C ILE A 142 13.65 -11.20 -7.71
N CYS A 143 12.54 -11.75 -7.21
CA CYS A 143 12.18 -13.16 -7.30
C CYS A 143 12.13 -13.64 -8.76
N LEU A 144 11.48 -12.90 -9.64
CA LEU A 144 11.47 -13.20 -11.08
C LEU A 144 12.87 -13.17 -11.70
N GLY A 145 13.67 -12.16 -11.35
CA GLY A 145 15.06 -12.09 -11.82
C GLY A 145 15.91 -13.27 -11.35
N ALA A 146 15.67 -13.76 -10.13
CA ALA A 146 16.34 -14.95 -9.61
C ALA A 146 15.87 -16.24 -10.30
N ALA A 147 14.57 -16.37 -10.57
CA ALA A 147 14.03 -17.50 -11.33
C ALA A 147 14.59 -17.56 -12.76
N ASN A 148 14.70 -16.41 -13.43
CA ASN A 148 15.24 -16.32 -14.79
C ASN A 148 16.77 -16.47 -14.86
N ALA A 149 17.47 -16.32 -13.74
CA ALA A 149 18.92 -16.54 -13.67
C ALA A 149 19.29 -18.02 -13.61
N GLU A 150 18.31 -18.91 -13.40
CA GLU A 150 18.52 -20.35 -13.43
C GLU A 150 18.86 -20.80 -14.86
N LYS A 151 20.03 -21.43 -15.02
CA LYS A 151 20.57 -21.81 -16.34
C LYS A 151 20.03 -23.13 -16.83
N GLN A 152 19.68 -24.03 -15.90
CA GLN A 152 19.19 -25.36 -16.22
C GLN A 152 17.70 -25.28 -16.59
N GLU A 153 17.38 -25.59 -17.84
CA GLU A 153 16.02 -25.47 -18.39
C GLU A 153 15.01 -26.32 -17.62
N ASN A 154 15.38 -27.56 -17.28
CA ASN A 154 14.57 -28.47 -16.45
C ASN A 154 14.30 -27.95 -15.02
N LYS A 155 15.15 -27.07 -14.47
CA LYS A 155 14.97 -26.47 -13.14
C LYS A 155 14.30 -25.10 -13.18
N LYS A 156 14.20 -24.49 -14.36
CA LYS A 156 13.70 -23.12 -14.52
C LYS A 156 12.25 -22.98 -14.08
N GLU A 157 11.40 -23.96 -14.38
CA GLU A 157 10.01 -23.99 -13.92
C GLU A 157 9.90 -24.13 -12.41
N VAL A 158 10.64 -25.09 -11.83
CA VAL A 158 10.69 -25.30 -10.38
C VAL A 158 11.21 -24.05 -9.67
N ALA A 159 12.17 -23.33 -10.26
CA ALA A 159 12.65 -22.06 -9.76
C ALA A 159 11.58 -20.97 -9.82
N ARG A 160 10.82 -20.88 -10.93
CA ARG A 160 9.67 -19.97 -11.05
C ARG A 160 8.63 -20.24 -9.96
N ASP A 161 8.34 -21.51 -9.66
CA ASP A 161 7.44 -21.91 -8.57
C ASP A 161 7.99 -21.50 -7.20
N ALA A 162 9.25 -21.85 -6.90
CA ALA A 162 9.91 -21.53 -5.64
C ALA A 162 9.89 -20.02 -5.36
N TYR A 163 10.32 -19.22 -6.33
CA TYR A 163 10.39 -17.77 -6.17
C TYR A 163 9.01 -17.10 -6.20
N TYR A 164 8.02 -17.68 -6.89
CA TYR A 164 6.64 -17.23 -6.80
C TYR A 164 6.08 -17.43 -5.38
N VAL A 165 6.17 -18.65 -4.86
CA VAL A 165 5.72 -19.00 -3.50
C VAL A 165 6.45 -18.15 -2.45
N LEU A 166 7.76 -17.95 -2.58
CA LEU A 166 8.53 -17.08 -1.71
C LEU A 166 7.98 -15.65 -1.68
N SER A 167 7.63 -15.11 -2.86
CA SER A 167 7.05 -13.77 -2.96
C SER A 167 5.68 -13.68 -2.28
N CYS A 168 4.87 -14.76 -2.30
CA CYS A 168 3.60 -14.86 -1.59
C CYS A 168 3.80 -14.90 -0.07
N ILE A 169 4.70 -15.76 0.41
CA ILE A 169 5.00 -15.90 1.84
C ILE A 169 5.58 -14.61 2.40
N GLY A 170 6.40 -13.88 1.63
CA GLY A 170 6.99 -12.61 2.03
C GLY A 170 6.01 -11.47 2.30
N GLN A 171 4.72 -11.64 1.96
CA GLN A 171 3.65 -10.66 2.21
C GLN A 171 2.91 -10.89 3.54
N PHE A 172 3.42 -11.75 4.41
CA PHE A 172 2.88 -11.99 5.75
C PHE A 172 3.87 -11.55 6.82
N GLU A 173 3.35 -11.23 8.01
CA GLU A 173 4.21 -11.02 9.17
C GLU A 173 4.97 -12.31 9.51
N LEU A 174 6.26 -12.13 9.76
CA LEU A 174 7.14 -13.20 10.20
C LEU A 174 6.93 -13.47 11.70
N PRO A 175 7.22 -14.70 12.18
CA PRO A 175 7.21 -15.00 13.60
C PRO A 175 8.13 -14.06 14.39
N THR A 176 7.70 -13.61 15.57
CA THR A 176 8.46 -12.69 16.42
C THR A 176 9.42 -13.39 17.38
N THR A 177 9.22 -14.68 17.65
CA THR A 177 10.09 -15.44 18.56
C THR A 177 11.27 -16.02 17.80
N ASP A 178 12.48 -15.95 18.36
CA ASP A 178 13.70 -16.47 17.70
C ASP A 178 13.55 -17.95 17.31
N LEU A 179 13.04 -18.78 18.23
CA LEU A 179 12.77 -20.19 17.97
C LEU A 179 11.71 -20.40 16.87
N GLY A 180 10.66 -19.58 16.87
CA GLY A 180 9.62 -19.64 15.84
C GLY A 180 10.16 -19.23 14.47
N MET A 181 11.00 -18.20 14.43
CA MET A 181 11.66 -17.73 13.22
C MET A 181 12.60 -18.78 12.63
N ASP A 182 13.42 -19.43 13.45
CA ASP A 182 14.32 -20.50 12.99
C ASP A 182 13.55 -21.63 12.34
N CYS A 183 12.56 -22.15 13.06
CA CYS A 183 11.75 -23.25 12.56
C CYS A 183 10.99 -22.87 11.28
N PHE A 184 10.48 -21.64 11.22
CA PHE A 184 9.84 -21.10 10.02
C PHE A 184 10.81 -21.00 8.84
N LEU A 185 11.96 -20.34 9.02
CA LEU A 185 12.94 -20.14 7.96
C LEU A 185 13.50 -21.47 7.46
N GLN A 186 13.79 -22.42 8.34
CA GLN A 186 14.24 -23.74 7.93
C GLN A 186 13.17 -24.48 7.11
N GLY A 187 11.89 -24.38 7.48
CA GLY A 187 10.79 -24.96 6.70
C GLY A 187 10.66 -24.31 5.32
N VAL A 188 10.65 -22.97 5.27
CA VAL A 188 10.57 -22.20 4.01
C VAL A 188 11.76 -22.52 3.11
N VAL A 189 12.99 -22.39 3.62
CA VAL A 189 14.20 -22.59 2.83
C VAL A 189 14.30 -24.04 2.32
N TYR A 190 14.04 -25.03 3.17
CA TYR A 190 14.06 -26.44 2.76
C TYR A 190 12.99 -26.71 1.69
N GLY A 191 11.72 -26.33 1.92
CA GLY A 191 10.65 -26.60 0.96
C GLY A 191 10.79 -25.89 -0.38
N LEU A 192 11.39 -24.70 -0.40
CA LEU A 192 11.59 -23.92 -1.62
C LEU A 192 12.80 -24.39 -2.44
N PHE A 193 13.90 -24.74 -1.78
CA PHE A 193 15.18 -24.95 -2.46
C PHE A 193 15.65 -26.40 -2.49
N ARG A 194 15.02 -27.30 -1.73
CA ARG A 194 15.26 -28.75 -1.86
C ARG A 194 15.00 -29.26 -3.28
N PRO A 195 13.91 -28.88 -3.96
CA PRO A 195 13.68 -29.25 -5.36
C PRO A 195 14.71 -28.69 -6.36
N LEU A 196 15.53 -27.71 -5.94
CA LEU A 196 16.50 -27.03 -6.79
C LEU A 196 17.94 -27.51 -6.54
N ALA A 197 18.16 -28.36 -5.54
CA ALA A 197 19.48 -28.84 -5.16
C ALA A 197 20.26 -29.40 -6.37
N GLU A 198 21.54 -29.06 -6.47
CA GLU A 198 22.40 -29.62 -7.51
C GLU A 198 22.68 -31.09 -7.22
N ARG A 199 22.47 -31.94 -8.23
CA ARG A 199 22.80 -33.36 -8.16
C ARG A 199 24.30 -33.50 -8.38
N SER A 200 25.03 -33.65 -7.28
CA SER A 200 26.43 -34.05 -7.29
C SER A 200 26.47 -35.58 -7.41
N GLY A 201 26.41 -36.12 -8.63
CA GLY A 201 26.56 -37.56 -8.87
C GLY A 201 25.63 -38.14 -9.93
N THR A 202 25.93 -39.36 -10.35
CA THR A 202 25.01 -40.19 -11.16
C THR A 202 23.76 -40.48 -10.34
N ASP A 203 22.57 -40.35 -10.95
CA ASP A 203 21.28 -40.55 -10.25
C ASP A 203 21.27 -41.84 -9.43
N GLN A 204 21.98 -42.89 -9.87
CA GLN A 204 22.07 -44.20 -9.22
C GLN A 204 22.69 -44.19 -7.81
N ASP A 205 23.52 -43.21 -7.45
CA ASP A 205 24.25 -43.21 -6.17
C ASP A 205 23.53 -42.47 -5.04
N MET A 206 22.48 -41.70 -5.36
CA MET A 206 21.67 -41.00 -4.36
C MET A 206 20.80 -41.98 -3.55
N PRO A 207 20.83 -41.91 -2.20
CA PRO A 207 19.94 -42.71 -1.37
C PRO A 207 18.47 -42.54 -1.75
N TYR A 208 17.70 -43.63 -1.70
CA TYR A 208 16.29 -43.64 -2.09
C TYR A 208 15.48 -42.54 -1.38
N HIS A 209 15.67 -42.38 -0.08
CA HIS A 209 14.94 -41.40 0.71
C HIS A 209 15.27 -39.96 0.33
N THR A 210 16.52 -39.68 -0.02
CA THR A 210 16.98 -38.36 -0.50
C THR A 210 16.32 -37.98 -1.82
N ARG A 211 16.18 -38.94 -2.75
CA ARG A 211 15.45 -38.75 -4.02
C ARG A 211 13.95 -38.59 -3.78
N GLN A 212 13.39 -39.36 -2.86
CA GLN A 212 11.97 -39.31 -2.54
C GLN A 212 11.58 -37.99 -1.86
N SER A 213 12.43 -37.45 -0.98
CA SER A 213 12.23 -36.15 -0.35
C SER A 213 12.26 -35.01 -1.37
N GLU A 214 13.17 -35.06 -2.35
CA GLU A 214 13.23 -34.13 -3.48
C GLU A 214 11.91 -34.14 -4.29
N ARG A 215 11.42 -35.33 -4.65
CA ARG A 215 10.15 -35.49 -5.38
C ARG A 215 8.96 -34.94 -4.60
N TRP A 216 8.80 -35.35 -3.34
CA TRP A 216 7.69 -34.87 -2.51
C TRP A 216 7.73 -33.36 -2.29
N THR A 217 8.91 -32.78 -2.05
CA THR A 217 9.02 -31.32 -1.91
C THR A 217 8.73 -30.59 -3.21
N GLN A 218 9.12 -31.14 -4.37
CA GLN A 218 8.81 -30.60 -5.68
C GLN A 218 7.30 -30.64 -5.96
N ASP A 219 6.64 -31.74 -5.66
CA ASP A 219 5.18 -31.89 -5.85
C ASP A 219 4.39 -30.94 -4.95
N LEU A 220 4.78 -30.85 -3.67
CA LEU A 220 4.21 -29.89 -2.72
C LEU A 220 4.39 -28.44 -3.21
N LEU A 221 5.56 -28.11 -3.73
CA LEU A 221 5.87 -26.77 -4.23
C LEU A 221 5.03 -26.43 -5.47
N ARG A 222 4.97 -27.34 -6.45
CA ARG A 222 4.15 -27.20 -7.66
C ARG A 222 2.67 -27.05 -7.33
N ALA A 223 2.15 -27.90 -6.44
CA ALA A 223 0.76 -27.82 -5.99
C ALA A 223 0.44 -26.46 -5.33
N MET A 224 1.33 -25.99 -4.45
CA MET A 224 1.17 -24.68 -3.80
C MET A 224 1.21 -23.52 -4.81
N ALA A 225 2.17 -23.54 -5.74
CA ALA A 225 2.31 -22.53 -6.77
C ALA A 225 1.07 -22.47 -7.68
N ARG A 226 0.59 -23.64 -8.15
CA ARG A 226 -0.65 -23.76 -8.95
C ARG A 226 -1.86 -23.17 -8.22
N GLN A 227 -2.11 -23.60 -6.98
CA GLN A 227 -3.23 -23.10 -6.17
C GLN A 227 -3.20 -21.57 -5.98
N MET A 228 -1.99 -21.02 -5.74
CA MET A 228 -1.81 -19.58 -5.56
C MET A 228 -2.04 -18.80 -6.87
N ARG A 229 -1.53 -19.29 -8.01
CA ARG A 229 -1.74 -18.65 -9.32
C ARG A 229 -3.22 -18.65 -9.72
N ARG A 230 -3.91 -19.77 -9.54
CA ARG A 230 -5.35 -19.90 -9.83
C ARG A 230 -6.18 -18.90 -9.02
N SER A 231 -5.84 -18.72 -7.76
CA SER A 231 -6.55 -17.81 -6.85
C SER A 231 -6.31 -16.32 -7.12
N ARG A 232 -5.36 -15.95 -8.02
CA ARG A 232 -5.06 -14.55 -8.38
C ARG A 232 -5.94 -14.00 -9.51
N ARG A 233 -6.40 -14.84 -10.46
CA ARG A 233 -7.02 -14.39 -11.73
C ARG A 233 -8.42 -13.77 -11.58
N LEU A 234 -9.16 -14.12 -10.52
CA LEU A 234 -10.60 -13.89 -10.41
C LEU A 234 -11.03 -12.47 -9.97
N GLY A 235 -10.12 -11.50 -9.81
CA GLY A 235 -10.46 -10.15 -9.34
C GLY A 235 -9.86 -8.97 -10.10
N ILE A 236 -8.84 -9.20 -10.92
CA ILE A 236 -8.02 -8.12 -11.51
C ILE A 236 -8.80 -7.32 -12.54
N TYR A 237 -9.57 -7.99 -13.42
CA TYR A 237 -10.25 -7.34 -14.54
C TYR A 237 -11.32 -6.34 -14.11
N SER A 238 -12.15 -6.71 -13.13
CA SER A 238 -13.20 -5.83 -12.60
C SER A 238 -12.59 -4.56 -12.01
N THR A 239 -11.52 -4.69 -11.22
CA THR A 239 -10.86 -3.53 -10.64
C THR A 239 -10.16 -2.65 -11.69
N LEU A 240 -9.51 -3.25 -12.69
CA LEU A 240 -8.93 -2.49 -13.81
C LEU A 240 -9.99 -1.72 -14.60
N ALA A 241 -11.17 -2.31 -14.84
CA ALA A 241 -12.28 -1.64 -15.50
C ALA A 241 -12.79 -0.44 -14.67
N SER A 242 -12.95 -0.59 -13.35
CA SER A 242 -13.34 0.52 -12.47
C SER A 242 -12.31 1.65 -12.45
N ILE A 243 -11.01 1.33 -12.45
CA ILE A 243 -9.93 2.32 -12.55
C ILE A 243 -9.98 3.04 -13.90
N PHE A 244 -10.16 2.30 -14.99
CA PHE A 244 -10.29 2.88 -16.33
C PHE A 244 -11.47 3.85 -16.41
N LEU A 245 -12.64 3.46 -15.89
CA LEU A 245 -13.82 4.32 -15.85
C LEU A 245 -13.59 5.57 -15.00
N PHE A 246 -12.87 5.47 -13.89
CA PHE A 246 -12.46 6.64 -13.11
C PHE A 246 -11.61 7.60 -13.96
N PHE A 247 -10.67 7.11 -14.77
CA PHE A 247 -9.85 7.97 -15.63
C PHE A 247 -10.63 8.63 -16.75
N VAL A 248 -11.61 7.92 -17.34
CA VAL A 248 -12.53 8.53 -18.31
C VAL A 248 -13.35 9.64 -17.65
N ALA A 249 -13.89 9.39 -16.46
CA ALA A 249 -14.64 10.40 -15.70
C ALA A 249 -13.77 11.59 -15.29
N TYR A 250 -12.52 11.36 -14.89
CA TYR A 250 -11.54 12.41 -14.60
C TYR A 250 -11.26 13.27 -15.83
N ALA A 251 -10.96 12.65 -16.98
CA ALA A 251 -10.69 13.38 -18.23
C ALA A 251 -11.90 14.20 -18.69
N ALA A 252 -13.10 13.63 -18.63
CA ALA A 252 -14.34 14.34 -18.94
C ALA A 252 -14.55 15.53 -18.00
N SER A 253 -14.30 15.35 -16.70
CA SER A 253 -14.45 16.41 -15.69
C SER A 253 -13.45 17.55 -15.90
N VAL A 254 -12.21 17.23 -16.28
CA VAL A 254 -11.21 18.24 -16.67
C VAL A 254 -11.70 19.03 -17.89
N VAL A 255 -12.14 18.35 -18.96
CA VAL A 255 -12.63 19.01 -20.18
C VAL A 255 -13.83 19.92 -19.90
N LEU A 256 -14.82 19.44 -19.13
CA LEU A 256 -15.99 20.23 -18.75
C LEU A 256 -15.59 21.45 -17.91
N ALA A 257 -14.63 21.30 -16.98
CA ALA A 257 -14.15 22.41 -16.18
C ALA A 257 -13.52 23.54 -17.02
N PHE A 258 -12.86 23.19 -18.14
CA PHE A 258 -12.32 24.16 -19.09
C PHE A 258 -13.36 24.72 -20.05
N ALA A 259 -14.38 23.95 -20.43
CA ALA A 259 -15.40 24.36 -21.39
C ALA A 259 -16.45 25.29 -20.78
N GLU A 260 -16.90 25.01 -19.55
CA GLU A 260 -18.08 25.66 -18.97
C GLU A 260 -17.75 26.75 -17.94
N GLY A 261 -16.56 26.72 -17.31
CA GLY A 261 -16.34 27.50 -16.10
C GLY A 261 -14.90 27.90 -15.81
N LEU A 262 -14.11 28.24 -16.85
CA LEU A 262 -12.76 28.75 -16.63
C LEU A 262 -12.80 30.03 -15.79
N GLY A 263 -12.16 30.01 -14.61
CA GLY A 263 -12.16 31.13 -13.66
C GLY A 263 -13.34 31.14 -12.68
N GLU A 264 -14.32 30.25 -12.86
CA GLU A 264 -15.44 30.07 -11.93
C GLU A 264 -14.95 29.34 -10.67
N ARG A 265 -15.14 29.96 -9.49
CA ARG A 265 -14.61 29.42 -8.23
C ARG A 265 -15.14 28.00 -7.97
N THR A 266 -16.43 27.76 -8.15
CA THR A 266 -17.10 26.46 -7.91
C THR A 266 -16.52 25.34 -8.75
N THR A 267 -16.35 25.57 -10.05
CA THR A 267 -15.72 24.65 -11.00
C THR A 267 -14.28 24.35 -10.61
N THR A 268 -13.54 25.39 -10.21
CA THR A 268 -12.16 25.24 -9.74
C THR A 268 -12.04 24.28 -8.57
N HIS A 269 -12.99 24.38 -7.63
CA HIS A 269 -13.00 23.58 -6.43
C HIS A 269 -13.31 22.11 -6.70
N SER A 270 -14.28 21.85 -7.58
CA SER A 270 -14.59 20.48 -8.03
C SER A 270 -13.36 19.84 -8.68
N LEU A 271 -12.69 20.56 -9.58
CA LEU A 271 -11.48 20.09 -10.25
C LEU A 271 -10.33 19.84 -9.27
N ALA A 272 -10.06 20.78 -8.36
CA ALA A 272 -9.00 20.64 -7.36
C ALA A 272 -9.23 19.44 -6.43
N PHE A 273 -10.48 19.18 -6.03
CA PHE A 273 -10.85 18.01 -5.25
C PHE A 273 -10.64 16.70 -6.04
N GLY A 274 -11.02 16.68 -7.31
CA GLY A 274 -10.76 15.55 -8.20
C GLY A 274 -9.28 15.22 -8.29
N ILE A 275 -8.44 16.24 -8.54
CA ILE A 275 -6.98 16.12 -8.56
C ILE A 275 -6.42 15.69 -7.21
N LEU A 276 -6.97 16.20 -6.09
CA LEU A 276 -6.50 15.82 -4.76
C LEU A 276 -6.59 14.31 -4.53
N ILE A 277 -7.54 13.62 -5.15
CA ILE A 277 -7.85 12.21 -4.87
C ILE A 277 -7.33 11.25 -5.97
N THR A 278 -6.70 11.75 -7.04
CA THR A 278 -6.12 10.90 -8.11
C THR A 278 -5.06 9.90 -7.61
N TRP A 279 -4.42 10.16 -6.47
CA TRP A 279 -3.51 9.20 -5.84
C TRP A 279 -4.21 7.92 -5.36
N LEU A 280 -5.52 7.94 -5.09
CA LEU A 280 -6.27 6.77 -4.64
C LEU A 280 -6.40 5.70 -5.72
N PRO A 281 -6.85 6.02 -6.96
CA PRO A 281 -6.78 5.08 -8.08
C PRO A 281 -5.36 4.56 -8.33
N LEU A 282 -4.32 5.39 -8.17
CA LEU A 282 -2.92 4.94 -8.28
C LEU A 282 -2.58 3.90 -7.20
N LEU A 283 -2.93 4.18 -5.94
CA LEU A 283 -2.75 3.23 -4.83
C LEU A 283 -3.49 1.91 -5.11
N LEU A 284 -4.73 1.97 -5.59
CA LEU A 284 -5.51 0.78 -5.95
C LEU A 284 -4.83 0.00 -7.07
N LEU A 285 -4.40 0.69 -8.12
CA LEU A 285 -3.71 0.12 -9.28
C LEU A 285 -2.46 -0.66 -8.88
N PHE A 286 -1.61 -0.08 -8.02
CA PHE A 286 -0.43 -0.77 -7.51
C PHE A 286 -0.77 -1.86 -6.48
N SER A 287 -1.82 -1.67 -5.68
CA SER A 287 -2.29 -2.70 -4.74
C SER A 287 -2.80 -3.95 -5.46
N ILE A 288 -3.34 -3.83 -6.68
CA ILE A 288 -3.70 -4.98 -7.53
C ILE A 288 -2.46 -5.75 -7.98
N LEU A 289 -1.38 -5.03 -8.33
CA LEU A 289 -0.11 -5.67 -8.71
C LEU A 289 0.54 -6.39 -7.52
N ASP A 290 0.47 -5.78 -6.34
CA ASP A 290 0.90 -6.41 -5.08
C ASP A 290 -0.06 -7.52 -4.62
N ARG A 291 -1.31 -7.55 -5.11
CA ARG A 291 -2.29 -8.55 -4.68
C ARG A 291 -1.81 -9.96 -5.04
N ASN A 292 -1.56 -10.74 -4.00
CA ASN A 292 -1.48 -12.19 -4.07
C ASN A 292 -2.79 -12.78 -3.49
N PRO A 293 -3.03 -14.10 -3.60
CA PRO A 293 -4.31 -14.61 -4.05
C PRO A 293 -5.55 -14.13 -3.28
N ASN A 294 -6.71 -14.11 -3.95
CA ASN A 294 -7.92 -13.35 -3.60
C ASN A 294 -8.33 -13.28 -2.12
N SER A 295 -7.99 -14.30 -1.31
CA SER A 295 -8.15 -14.31 0.15
C SER A 295 -6.80 -14.51 0.84
N ALA A 296 -6.36 -13.50 1.59
CA ALA A 296 -5.12 -13.56 2.36
C ALA A 296 -5.17 -14.61 3.48
N ASP A 297 -6.33 -14.76 4.14
CA ASP A 297 -6.57 -15.80 5.15
C ASP A 297 -6.41 -17.20 4.56
N ARG A 298 -7.05 -17.48 3.41
CA ARG A 298 -6.93 -18.78 2.73
C ARG A 298 -5.49 -19.05 2.31
N THR A 299 -4.80 -18.03 1.81
CA THR A 299 -3.39 -18.12 1.42
C THR A 299 -2.51 -18.45 2.63
N ARG A 300 -2.75 -17.81 3.78
CA ARG A 300 -2.05 -18.13 5.03
C ARG A 300 -2.29 -19.57 5.46
N ASP A 301 -3.54 -20.03 5.41
CA ASP A 301 -3.89 -21.40 5.80
C ASP A 301 -3.22 -22.42 4.84
N PHE A 302 -3.15 -22.12 3.54
CA PHE A 302 -2.37 -22.93 2.59
C PHE A 302 -0.88 -22.93 2.92
N CYS A 303 -0.27 -21.78 3.21
CA CYS A 303 1.13 -21.71 3.63
C CYS A 303 1.40 -22.52 4.90
N HIS A 304 0.48 -22.50 5.88
CA HIS A 304 0.61 -23.30 7.10
C HIS A 304 0.59 -24.80 6.81
N ARG A 305 -0.37 -25.27 6.01
CA ARG A 305 -0.47 -26.69 5.60
C ARG A 305 0.76 -27.12 4.79
N TRP A 306 1.21 -26.28 3.86
CA TRP A 306 2.41 -26.54 3.08
C TRP A 306 3.66 -26.63 3.96
N LEU A 307 3.89 -25.66 4.85
CA LEU A 307 5.02 -25.68 5.78
C LEU A 307 5.01 -26.90 6.70
N TRP A 308 3.82 -27.35 7.12
CA TRP A 308 3.68 -28.59 7.89
C TRP A 308 4.16 -29.80 7.10
N ASN A 309 3.68 -29.97 5.86
CA ASN A 309 4.04 -31.10 5.01
C ASN A 309 5.53 -31.10 4.65
N VAL A 310 6.07 -29.92 4.30
CA VAL A 310 7.51 -29.75 4.04
C VAL A 310 8.35 -30.17 5.24
N ARG A 311 7.93 -29.79 6.45
CA ARG A 311 8.61 -30.20 7.67
C ARG A 311 8.48 -31.70 7.92
N ALA A 312 7.31 -32.29 7.69
CA ALA A 312 7.12 -33.73 7.84
C ALA A 312 8.08 -34.51 6.93
N VAL A 313 8.26 -34.06 5.68
CA VAL A 313 9.25 -34.64 4.74
C VAL A 313 10.68 -34.45 5.26
N ARG A 314 11.03 -33.26 5.75
CA ARG A 314 12.37 -32.99 6.31
C ARG A 314 12.69 -33.86 7.53
N GLU A 315 11.74 -34.00 8.45
CA GLU A 315 11.90 -34.82 9.65
C GLU A 315 12.00 -36.30 9.28
N TRP A 316 11.19 -36.76 8.31
CA TRP A 316 11.27 -38.11 7.76
C TRP A 316 12.63 -38.41 7.14
N GLU A 317 13.15 -37.52 6.29
CA GLU A 317 14.48 -37.66 5.67
C GLU A 317 15.56 -37.76 6.75
N ARG A 318 15.52 -36.88 7.75
CA ARG A 318 16.49 -36.86 8.85
C ARG A 318 16.44 -38.14 9.71
N GLU A 319 15.26 -38.72 9.92
CA GLU A 319 15.15 -39.98 10.65
C GLU A 319 15.64 -41.17 9.81
N MET A 320 15.40 -41.16 8.49
CA MET A 320 15.96 -42.15 7.56
C MET A 320 17.48 -42.09 7.47
N ASP A 321 18.08 -40.89 7.55
CA ASP A 321 19.54 -40.73 7.62
C ASP A 321 20.14 -41.34 8.89
N LYS A 322 19.40 -41.34 10.00
CA LYS A 322 19.85 -41.94 11.27
C LYS A 322 19.72 -43.46 11.26
N ASP A 323 18.61 -43.98 10.73
CA ASP A 323 18.32 -45.41 10.67
C ASP A 323 17.54 -45.77 9.40
N PRO A 324 18.23 -46.15 8.32
CA PRO A 324 17.59 -46.52 7.05
C PRO A 324 16.72 -47.79 7.13
N ARG A 325 16.80 -48.58 8.23
CA ARG A 325 16.09 -49.87 8.36
C ARG A 325 14.76 -49.74 9.10
N ARG A 326 14.36 -48.53 9.48
CA ARG A 326 13.08 -48.29 10.16
C ARG A 326 11.90 -48.46 9.22
N GLU A 327 11.34 -49.67 9.22
CA GLU A 327 10.09 -49.99 8.51
C GLU A 327 8.89 -49.21 9.07
N ASP A 328 8.95 -48.72 10.31
CA ASP A 328 7.90 -47.90 10.94
C ASP A 328 7.77 -46.49 10.32
N LEU A 329 8.76 -46.06 9.54
CA LEU A 329 8.81 -44.75 8.88
C LEU A 329 8.57 -44.85 7.37
N ALA A 330 7.71 -45.76 6.91
CA ALA A 330 7.43 -45.91 5.48
C ALA A 330 7.03 -44.59 4.79
N GLU A 331 6.35 -43.67 5.50
CA GLU A 331 5.90 -42.39 4.96
C GLU A 331 6.04 -41.21 5.94
N PRO A 332 6.17 -39.96 5.43
CA PRO A 332 6.12 -38.76 6.24
C PRO A 332 4.79 -38.61 6.98
N TYR A 333 4.83 -37.90 8.11
CA TYR A 333 3.64 -37.60 8.89
C TYR A 333 2.80 -36.47 8.26
N TRP A 334 2.12 -36.77 7.14
CA TRP A 334 1.36 -35.83 6.31
C TRP A 334 0.25 -35.08 7.03
N TRP A 335 -0.07 -33.86 6.61
CA TRP A 335 -1.29 -33.17 7.06
C TRP A 335 -2.55 -33.95 6.63
N THR A 336 -3.49 -34.18 7.55
CA THR A 336 -4.78 -34.83 7.26
C THR A 336 -5.96 -34.05 7.84
N LYS A 337 -7.17 -34.25 7.30
CA LYS A 337 -8.40 -33.60 7.81
C LYS A 337 -8.72 -33.89 9.27
N GLY A 338 -8.40 -35.09 9.76
CA GLY A 338 -8.56 -35.42 11.17
C GLY A 338 -7.71 -34.49 12.04
N ARG A 339 -6.46 -34.27 11.63
CA ARG A 339 -5.51 -33.38 12.29
C ARG A 339 -5.84 -31.92 12.13
N GLU A 340 -6.46 -31.52 11.03
CA GLU A 340 -6.97 -30.16 10.88
C GLU A 340 -7.96 -29.79 12.00
N LYS A 341 -8.85 -30.73 12.37
CA LYS A 341 -9.78 -30.52 13.49
C LYS A 341 -9.04 -30.39 14.82
N GLU A 342 -8.04 -31.23 15.07
CA GLU A 342 -7.19 -31.15 16.27
C GLU A 342 -6.42 -29.83 16.33
N TRP A 343 -5.85 -29.39 15.21
CA TRP A 343 -5.13 -28.13 15.11
C TRP A 343 -6.05 -26.92 15.36
N TYR A 344 -7.25 -26.89 14.76
CA TYR A 344 -8.22 -25.83 15.05
C TYR A 344 -8.72 -25.88 16.50
N ALA A 345 -8.85 -27.07 17.10
CA ALA A 345 -9.20 -27.21 18.52
C ALA A 345 -8.09 -26.65 19.42
N MET A 346 -6.83 -27.02 19.17
CA MET A 346 -5.66 -26.49 19.88
C MET A 346 -5.55 -24.97 19.75
N ARG A 347 -5.78 -24.43 18.55
CA ARG A 347 -5.73 -22.99 18.32
C ARG A 347 -6.82 -22.23 19.07
N ARG A 348 -8.03 -22.81 19.14
CA ARG A 348 -9.14 -22.22 19.91
C ARG A 348 -8.80 -22.16 21.40
N THR A 349 -8.27 -23.26 21.95
CA THR A 349 -7.87 -23.31 23.36
C THR A 349 -6.69 -22.39 23.65
N GLU A 350 -5.70 -22.29 22.76
CA GLU A 350 -4.54 -21.40 22.97
C GLU A 350 -4.93 -19.90 22.93
N VAL A 351 -5.84 -19.51 22.04
CA VAL A 351 -6.37 -18.13 22.00
C VAL A 351 -7.16 -17.82 23.28
N GLU A 352 -7.94 -18.78 23.80
CA GLU A 352 -8.64 -18.62 25.08
C GLU A 352 -7.68 -18.54 26.26
N THR A 353 -6.58 -19.30 26.24
CA THR A 353 -5.57 -19.34 27.32
C THR A 353 -4.66 -18.11 27.32
N ARG A 354 -4.32 -17.53 26.15
CA ARG A 354 -3.55 -16.27 26.06
C ARG A 354 -4.31 -15.06 26.61
N VAL A 355 -5.65 -15.13 26.72
CA VAL A 355 -6.46 -14.08 27.37
C VAL A 355 -6.42 -14.19 28.90
N THR A 356 -6.15 -15.38 29.43
CA THR A 356 -6.16 -15.66 30.88
C THR A 356 -4.77 -15.71 31.52
N THR A 357 -3.71 -16.00 30.77
CA THR A 357 -2.38 -16.26 31.38
C THR A 357 -1.26 -15.54 30.65
N GLN A 358 -1.14 -14.23 30.90
CA GLN A 358 0.08 -13.47 30.59
C GLN A 358 1.13 -13.57 31.74
N GLN A 359 0.91 -14.40 32.76
CA GLN A 359 1.65 -14.32 34.03
C GLN A 359 2.43 -15.58 34.46
N GLU A 360 2.41 -16.70 33.73
CA GLU A 360 3.21 -17.88 34.12
C GLU A 360 4.07 -18.41 32.96
N GLN A 361 5.33 -17.97 32.95
CA GLN A 361 6.44 -18.66 32.29
C GLN A 361 7.40 -19.14 33.36
N LEU A 362 7.58 -20.47 33.49
CA LEU A 362 8.86 -21.16 33.76
C LEU A 362 8.59 -22.67 34.00
N GLY A 363 8.54 -23.44 32.92
CA GLY A 363 8.47 -24.90 32.96
C GLY A 363 8.84 -25.51 31.62
N CYS A 364 10.06 -26.03 31.50
CA CYS A 364 10.57 -26.68 30.30
C CYS A 364 10.04 -28.12 30.20
N GLY A 365 8.99 -28.34 29.40
CA GLY A 365 8.57 -29.68 28.97
C GLY A 365 9.25 -30.14 27.67
N PRO A 366 9.47 -31.45 27.45
CA PRO A 366 10.12 -32.00 26.27
C PRO A 366 9.13 -32.08 25.09
N ARG A 367 9.60 -31.70 23.88
CA ARG A 367 8.84 -31.46 22.63
C ARG A 367 8.02 -30.15 22.62
N ARG A 368 8.71 -29.01 22.65
CA ARG A 368 8.13 -27.77 22.11
C ARG A 368 7.87 -27.97 20.62
N GLN A 369 6.61 -28.17 20.25
CA GLN A 369 6.20 -28.14 18.84
C GLN A 369 6.50 -26.73 18.31
N CYS A 370 7.44 -26.64 17.37
CA CYS A 370 7.64 -25.39 16.64
C CYS A 370 6.37 -25.09 15.84
N HIS A 371 5.62 -24.09 16.26
CA HIS A 371 4.43 -23.62 15.53
C HIS A 371 4.88 -22.68 14.41
N HIS A 372 4.50 -23.00 13.17
CA HIS A 372 4.84 -22.22 11.98
C HIS A 372 3.80 -21.12 11.74
N GLU A 373 3.62 -20.25 12.74
CA GLU A 373 2.60 -19.20 12.66
C GLU A 373 3.09 -18.03 11.80
N LEU A 374 2.79 -18.08 10.50
CA LEU A 374 2.67 -16.85 9.71
C LEU A 374 1.64 -15.94 10.36
N GLY A 375 2.01 -14.67 10.56
CA GLY A 375 1.14 -13.68 11.18
C GLY A 375 0.08 -13.15 10.21
N THR A 376 -0.30 -11.89 10.38
CA THR A 376 -1.32 -11.28 9.51
C THR A 376 -0.73 -10.88 8.17
N PHE A 377 -1.58 -10.71 7.17
CA PHE A 377 -1.17 -10.23 5.85
C PHE A 377 -0.78 -8.75 5.92
N VAL A 378 0.40 -8.44 5.40
CA VAL A 378 1.00 -7.09 5.43
C VAL A 378 1.02 -6.42 4.07
N GLY A 379 0.79 -7.20 3.00
CA GLY A 379 0.76 -6.71 1.64
C GLY A 379 -0.25 -5.56 1.46
N GLN A 380 -0.09 -4.83 0.35
CA GLN A 380 -0.94 -3.72 -0.08
C GLN A 380 -0.96 -2.56 0.92
N GLY A 381 0.09 -2.39 1.71
CA GLY A 381 0.16 -1.35 2.74
C GLY A 381 -0.85 -1.53 3.88
N ARG A 382 -1.39 -2.74 4.09
CA ARG A 382 -2.36 -3.00 5.17
C ARG A 382 -1.72 -2.91 6.55
N LYS A 383 -0.43 -3.22 6.65
CA LYS A 383 0.40 -2.92 7.82
C LYS A 383 1.65 -2.19 7.37
N MET A 384 1.98 -1.13 8.11
CA MET A 384 3.19 -0.35 7.86
C MET A 384 4.37 -1.11 8.45
N GLY A 385 5.33 -1.50 7.61
CA GLY A 385 6.46 -2.31 8.06
C GLY A 385 7.42 -2.67 6.93
N TYR A 386 8.71 -2.77 7.25
CA TYR A 386 9.72 -3.26 6.31
C TYR A 386 9.74 -4.79 6.39
N TYR A 387 9.15 -5.44 5.39
CA TYR A 387 9.10 -6.91 5.28
C TYR A 387 9.91 -7.35 4.08
N ASN A 388 11.09 -7.92 4.31
CA ASN A 388 12.09 -8.21 3.29
C ASN A 388 12.45 -9.69 3.16
N LEU A 389 11.54 -10.60 3.53
CA LEU A 389 11.82 -12.04 3.50
C LEU A 389 12.31 -12.50 2.12
N ALA A 390 11.57 -12.14 1.07
CA ALA A 390 11.90 -12.58 -0.28
C ALA A 390 13.27 -12.04 -0.73
N LEU A 391 13.54 -10.75 -0.46
CA LEU A 391 14.85 -10.16 -0.74
C LEU A 391 15.97 -10.86 0.03
N SER A 392 15.79 -11.06 1.35
CA SER A 392 16.80 -11.69 2.22
C SER A 392 17.15 -13.11 1.79
N VAL A 393 16.15 -13.90 1.42
CA VAL A 393 16.33 -15.28 0.93
C VAL A 393 17.04 -15.26 -0.43
N VAL A 394 16.58 -14.44 -1.37
CA VAL A 394 17.20 -14.35 -2.71
C VAL A 394 18.67 -13.91 -2.61
N ASP A 395 18.99 -12.93 -1.78
CA ASP A 395 20.37 -12.48 -1.58
C ASP A 395 21.23 -13.53 -0.88
N ALA A 396 20.65 -14.31 0.05
CA ALA A 396 21.34 -15.42 0.67
C ALA A 396 21.67 -16.54 -0.34
N VAL A 397 20.73 -16.87 -1.24
CA VAL A 397 20.95 -17.84 -2.34
C VAL A 397 21.97 -17.33 -3.37
N ARG A 398 21.94 -16.04 -3.72
CA ARG A 398 22.95 -15.48 -4.64
C ARG A 398 24.35 -15.51 -4.05
N LYS A 399 24.47 -15.19 -2.76
CA LYS A 399 25.76 -15.25 -2.04
C LYS A 399 26.27 -16.69 -1.91
N SER A 400 25.40 -17.70 -1.79
CA SER A 400 25.83 -19.10 -1.77
C SER A 400 26.25 -19.62 -3.15
N LYS A 401 25.64 -19.11 -4.24
CA LYS A 401 26.03 -19.46 -5.63
C LYS A 401 27.26 -18.71 -6.17
N GLY A 402 27.79 -17.71 -5.45
CA GLY A 402 28.91 -16.87 -5.90
C GLY A 402 30.28 -17.59 -5.85
N LYS A 403 31.22 -17.17 -6.71
CA LYS A 403 32.57 -17.75 -6.93
C LYS A 403 33.43 -17.95 -5.66
N ASP A 404 33.22 -17.15 -4.63
CA ASP A 404 33.98 -17.30 -3.36
C ASP A 404 33.63 -18.59 -2.62
N SER A 405 32.49 -19.23 -2.96
CA SER A 405 32.08 -20.50 -2.39
C SER A 405 32.70 -21.70 -3.09
N GLU A 406 33.29 -21.60 -4.29
CA GLU A 406 33.82 -22.79 -4.98
C GLU A 406 35.00 -23.41 -4.21
N SER A 407 35.76 -22.61 -3.45
CA SER A 407 36.82 -23.12 -2.56
C SER A 407 36.33 -23.50 -1.16
N GLU A 408 35.31 -22.83 -0.61
CA GLU A 408 34.70 -23.22 0.69
C GLU A 408 33.84 -24.48 0.56
N LEU A 409 33.04 -24.60 -0.50
CA LEU A 409 32.18 -25.76 -0.76
C LEU A 409 33.02 -26.99 -1.14
N ALA A 410 34.14 -26.80 -1.85
CA ALA A 410 35.10 -27.88 -2.12
C ALA A 410 35.77 -28.40 -0.84
N SER A 411 35.90 -27.57 0.21
CA SER A 411 36.41 -28.01 1.52
C SER A 411 35.36 -28.77 2.36
N TRP A 412 34.06 -28.58 2.09
CA TRP A 412 32.98 -29.28 2.79
C TRP A 412 32.55 -30.56 2.09
N ALA A 413 32.74 -30.64 0.77
CA ALA A 413 32.42 -31.82 -0.02
C ALA A 413 33.37 -33.01 0.21
N SER A 414 34.52 -32.82 0.86
CA SER A 414 35.52 -33.88 0.99
C SER A 414 35.30 -34.89 2.11
N ASP A 415 34.41 -34.66 3.09
CA ASP A 415 34.33 -35.53 4.28
C ASP A 415 32.95 -36.10 4.70
N GLN A 416 31.79 -35.68 4.18
CA GLN A 416 30.51 -36.38 4.45
C GLN A 416 29.37 -35.80 3.59
N GLU A 417 28.96 -36.50 2.53
CA GLU A 417 27.97 -36.00 1.56
C GLU A 417 26.56 -35.77 2.15
N ALA A 418 26.14 -36.56 3.15
CA ALA A 418 24.83 -36.41 3.79
C ALA A 418 24.76 -35.19 4.73
N ASP A 419 25.83 -34.91 5.48
CA ASP A 419 25.89 -33.75 6.38
C ASP A 419 26.06 -32.42 5.61
N ALA A 420 26.65 -32.46 4.41
CA ALA A 420 26.84 -31.29 3.57
C ALA A 420 25.52 -30.65 3.11
N ALA A 421 24.51 -31.45 2.73
CA ALA A 421 23.21 -30.93 2.32
C ALA A 421 22.45 -30.28 3.49
N ALA A 422 22.48 -30.90 4.67
CA ALA A 422 21.92 -30.32 5.88
C ALA A 422 22.63 -29.01 6.27
N GLY A 423 23.96 -28.97 6.12
CA GLY A 423 24.79 -27.79 6.33
C GLY A 423 24.52 -26.65 5.35
N TYR A 424 24.16 -26.95 4.10
CA TYR A 424 23.80 -25.94 3.11
C TYR A 424 22.54 -25.17 3.51
N TYR A 425 21.46 -25.88 3.90
CA TYR A 425 20.21 -25.22 4.26
C TYR A 425 20.32 -24.45 5.58
N SER A 426 21.06 -24.96 6.58
CA SER A 426 21.31 -24.21 7.82
C SER A 426 22.08 -22.92 7.55
N THR A 427 23.14 -22.98 6.73
CA THR A 427 23.91 -21.81 6.31
C THR A 427 23.03 -20.79 5.59
N LEU A 428 22.12 -21.26 4.72
CA LEU A 428 21.18 -20.39 4.00
C LEU A 428 20.16 -19.74 4.94
N VAL A 429 19.69 -20.47 5.96
CA VAL A 429 18.82 -19.94 7.03
C VAL A 429 19.53 -18.86 7.84
N ASP A 430 20.77 -19.11 8.26
CA ASP A 430 21.57 -18.16 9.05
C ASP A 430 21.83 -16.88 8.24
N LYS A 431 22.28 -17.02 6.98
CA LYS A 431 22.46 -15.87 6.07
C LYS A 431 21.15 -15.10 5.84
N THR A 432 20.02 -15.81 5.72
CA THR A 432 18.70 -15.17 5.55
C THR A 432 18.30 -14.39 6.80
N ARG A 433 18.49 -14.97 7.99
CA ARG A 433 18.23 -14.33 9.28
C ARG A 433 19.09 -13.08 9.45
N ASP A 434 20.36 -13.16 9.13
CA ASP A 434 21.26 -12.01 9.18
C ASP A 434 20.77 -10.90 8.25
N ASN A 435 20.42 -11.25 7.00
CA ASN A 435 19.87 -10.33 6.02
C ASN A 435 18.53 -9.70 6.47
N LEU A 436 17.64 -10.44 7.15
CA LEU A 436 16.38 -9.91 7.69
C LEU A 436 16.59 -8.80 8.73
N ASN A 437 17.69 -8.88 9.49
CA ASN A 437 18.08 -7.92 10.50
C ASN A 437 18.86 -6.72 9.93
N THR A 438 19.27 -6.76 8.66
CA THR A 438 19.97 -5.65 8.03
C THR A 438 19.08 -4.42 7.81
N ARG A 439 19.72 -3.27 7.67
CA ARG A 439 19.04 -2.00 7.34
C ARG A 439 18.40 -2.08 5.95
N PRO A 440 17.30 -1.35 5.70
CA PRO A 440 16.69 -1.33 4.38
C PRO A 440 17.68 -0.90 3.29
N PRO A 441 17.68 -1.58 2.13
CA PRO A 441 18.56 -1.27 1.01
C PRO A 441 18.21 0.08 0.40
N LEU A 442 19.11 0.61 -0.43
CA LEU A 442 18.89 1.87 -1.15
C LEU A 442 17.60 1.83 -1.99
N ALA A 443 17.30 0.70 -2.62
CA ALA A 443 16.09 0.52 -3.41
C ALA A 443 14.82 0.82 -2.60
N TRP A 444 14.73 0.35 -1.36
CA TRP A 444 13.58 0.64 -0.49
C TRP A 444 13.43 2.14 -0.23
N ARG A 445 14.54 2.86 -0.01
CA ARG A 445 14.55 4.30 0.25
C ARG A 445 14.10 5.10 -0.97
N LEU A 446 14.57 4.72 -2.16
CA LEU A 446 14.16 5.34 -3.42
C LEU A 446 12.67 5.12 -3.68
N LEU A 447 12.14 3.92 -3.40
CA LEU A 447 10.71 3.63 -3.52
C LEU A 447 9.89 4.40 -2.48
N ALA A 448 10.39 4.58 -1.26
CA ALA A 448 9.74 5.42 -0.25
C ALA A 448 9.65 6.89 -0.69
N LEU A 449 10.73 7.44 -1.26
CA LEU A 449 10.75 8.79 -1.82
C LEU A 449 9.84 8.91 -3.05
N ALA A 450 9.80 7.90 -3.91
CA ALA A 450 8.88 7.87 -5.05
C ALA A 450 7.41 7.87 -4.61
N ALA A 451 7.08 7.12 -3.56
CA ALA A 451 5.74 7.11 -2.97
C ALA A 451 5.36 8.46 -2.36
N LEU A 452 6.29 9.11 -1.63
CA LEU A 452 6.09 10.47 -1.11
C LEU A 452 5.85 11.46 -2.25
N ALA A 453 6.72 11.44 -3.26
CA ALA A 453 6.66 12.33 -4.41
C ALA A 453 5.35 12.16 -5.19
N MET A 454 4.89 10.93 -5.40
CA MET A 454 3.64 10.65 -6.10
C MET A 454 2.44 11.27 -5.40
N VAL A 455 2.34 11.17 -4.07
CA VAL A 455 1.23 11.76 -3.33
C VAL A 455 1.33 13.29 -3.27
N TRP A 456 2.51 13.83 -2.97
CA TRP A 456 2.72 15.28 -2.94
C TRP A 456 2.60 15.95 -4.31
N TRP A 457 2.80 15.19 -5.40
CA TRP A 457 2.54 15.67 -6.75
C TRP A 457 1.06 16.01 -6.93
N GLU A 458 0.17 15.06 -6.60
CA GLU A 458 -1.28 15.26 -6.73
C GLU A 458 -1.80 16.33 -5.74
N LEU A 459 -1.37 16.26 -4.49
CA LEU A 459 -1.67 17.31 -3.49
C LEU A 459 -1.15 18.68 -3.93
N GLY A 460 0.06 18.74 -4.49
CA GLY A 460 0.69 19.96 -4.97
C GLY A 460 -0.07 20.58 -6.13
N MET A 461 -0.59 19.77 -7.07
CA MET A 461 -1.40 20.27 -8.18
C MET A 461 -2.78 20.73 -7.72
N ALA A 462 -3.44 19.99 -6.81
CA ALA A 462 -4.68 20.43 -6.18
C ALA A 462 -4.50 21.74 -5.39
N LEU A 463 -3.39 21.85 -4.66
CA LEU A 463 -2.98 23.06 -3.94
C LEU A 463 -2.74 24.21 -4.90
N MET A 464 -2.00 23.98 -6.00
CA MET A 464 -1.70 25.01 -6.99
C MET A 464 -2.98 25.58 -7.61
N ILE A 465 -3.94 24.72 -7.96
CA ILE A 465 -5.26 25.17 -8.43
C ILE A 465 -5.94 26.00 -7.34
N SER A 466 -6.01 25.48 -6.11
CA SER A 466 -6.73 26.14 -5.01
C SER A 466 -6.09 27.43 -4.50
N TYR A 467 -4.77 27.56 -4.64
CA TYR A 467 -4.00 28.73 -4.26
C TYR A 467 -4.17 29.87 -5.28
N ASN A 468 -4.28 29.54 -6.56
CA ASN A 468 -4.44 30.50 -7.65
C ASN A 468 -5.92 30.78 -7.99
N ILE A 469 -6.84 30.48 -7.07
CA ILE A 469 -8.24 30.90 -7.15
C ILE A 469 -8.32 32.42 -6.87
N PRO A 470 -9.33 33.13 -7.40
CA PRO A 470 -9.72 34.47 -6.94
C PRO A 470 -9.60 34.59 -5.41
N THR A 471 -9.00 35.67 -4.90
CA THR A 471 -8.25 35.78 -3.63
C THR A 471 -7.01 34.87 -3.55
N VAL A 472 -5.99 35.13 -4.39
CA VAL A 472 -4.76 34.32 -4.51
C VAL A 472 -4.06 34.19 -3.17
N GLY A 473 -3.90 32.97 -2.66
CA GLY A 473 -3.24 32.72 -1.38
C GLY A 473 -3.69 31.47 -0.64
N ILE A 474 -3.37 31.44 0.65
CA ILE A 474 -3.80 30.37 1.55
C ILE A 474 -5.19 30.71 2.11
N GLY A 475 -6.21 30.10 1.53
CA GLY A 475 -7.58 30.10 2.04
C GLY A 475 -7.89 28.82 2.83
N CYS A 476 -9.12 28.66 3.32
CA CYS A 476 -9.50 27.44 4.04
C CYS A 476 -9.33 26.16 3.21
N ARG A 477 -9.47 26.24 1.87
CA ARG A 477 -9.38 25.08 0.97
C ARG A 477 -7.94 24.68 0.67
N SER A 478 -7.12 25.61 0.19
CA SER A 478 -5.69 25.35 -0.03
C SER A 478 -4.98 25.01 1.29
N GLY A 479 -5.37 25.68 2.39
CA GLY A 479 -4.92 25.36 3.74
C GLY A 479 -5.29 23.95 4.22
N SER A 480 -6.52 23.48 3.96
CA SER A 480 -6.91 22.12 4.37
C SER A 480 -6.13 21.04 3.61
N TYR A 481 -5.79 21.27 2.34
CA TYR A 481 -4.93 20.34 1.58
C TYR A 481 -3.51 20.27 2.16
N LEU A 482 -2.94 21.42 2.55
CA LEU A 482 -1.65 21.47 3.23
C LEU A 482 -1.69 20.75 4.59
N VAL A 483 -2.76 20.95 5.37
CA VAL A 483 -2.96 20.27 6.65
C VAL A 483 -3.05 18.76 6.45
N TYR A 484 -3.85 18.29 5.49
CA TYR A 484 -3.94 16.86 5.18
C TYR A 484 -2.60 16.28 4.69
N GLY A 485 -1.91 16.99 3.78
CA GLY A 485 -0.58 16.60 3.29
C GLY A 485 0.45 16.51 4.42
N GLY A 486 0.47 17.49 5.32
CA GLY A 486 1.33 17.48 6.50
C GLY A 486 1.01 16.33 7.47
N LEU A 487 -0.26 16.19 7.86
CA LEU A 487 -0.70 15.13 8.77
C LEU A 487 -0.44 13.73 8.20
N SER A 488 -0.61 13.51 6.91
CA SER A 488 -0.34 12.21 6.27
C SER A 488 1.15 11.90 6.09
N THR A 489 1.98 12.93 5.98
CA THR A 489 3.44 12.80 5.83
C THR A 489 4.15 12.49 7.15
N VAL A 490 3.62 12.93 8.30
CA VAL A 490 4.23 12.67 9.61
C VAL A 490 4.37 11.15 9.91
N PRO A 491 3.33 10.31 9.73
CA PRO A 491 3.46 8.86 9.83
C PRO A 491 4.54 8.27 8.91
N TRP A 492 4.61 8.76 7.67
CA TRP A 492 5.63 8.34 6.71
C TRP A 492 7.05 8.70 7.17
N LEU A 493 7.24 9.94 7.65
CA LEU A 493 8.51 10.41 8.18
C LEU A 493 8.93 9.61 9.42
N ALA A 494 8.01 9.39 10.37
CA ALA A 494 8.26 8.58 11.56
C ALA A 494 8.69 7.16 11.18
N TYR A 495 8.01 6.57 10.20
CA TYR A 495 8.28 5.24 9.69
C TYR A 495 9.65 5.14 8.99
N VAL A 496 9.97 6.08 8.09
CA VAL A 496 11.27 6.13 7.40
C VAL A 496 12.40 6.42 8.39
N TYR A 497 12.20 7.35 9.32
CA TYR A 497 13.18 7.69 10.36
C TYR A 497 13.49 6.49 11.25
N ARG A 498 12.47 5.75 11.69
CA ARG A 498 12.64 4.52 12.47
C ARG A 498 13.51 3.52 11.72
N HIS A 499 13.26 3.29 10.45
CA HIS A 499 14.02 2.29 9.69
C HIS A 499 15.43 2.76 9.27
N LEU A 500 15.64 4.06 9.08
CA LEU A 500 16.93 4.62 8.66
C LEU A 500 17.88 4.88 9.84
N VAL A 501 17.38 5.58 10.86
CA VAL A 501 18.19 6.10 11.97
C VAL A 501 18.28 5.10 13.10
N LEU A 502 17.12 4.55 13.49
CA LEU A 502 17.08 3.54 14.53
C LEU A 502 17.53 2.18 13.91
N GLY A 503 17.06 1.80 12.72
CA GLY A 503 17.34 0.48 12.15
C GLY A 503 16.47 -0.61 12.78
N ARG A 504 16.55 -1.85 12.29
CA ARG A 504 15.70 -2.95 12.79
C ARG A 504 16.21 -3.57 14.10
N SER A 505 17.48 -3.37 14.47
CA SER A 505 18.13 -4.03 15.61
C SER A 505 17.70 -3.51 17.00
N TRP A 506 16.55 -2.84 17.10
CA TRP A 506 15.95 -2.46 18.39
C TRP A 506 15.06 -3.56 18.96
N ASP A 507 14.91 -4.69 18.28
CA ASP A 507 14.46 -5.92 18.94
C ASP A 507 15.65 -6.51 19.71
N MET A 508 15.67 -6.20 21.00
CA MET A 508 16.89 -5.98 21.78
C MET A 508 17.14 -7.10 22.78
N SER A 509 17.00 -8.34 22.30
CA SER A 509 17.35 -9.54 23.07
C SER A 509 18.86 -9.81 23.10
N GLN A 510 19.66 -9.22 22.20
CA GLN A 510 21.08 -9.59 22.00
C GLN A 510 22.14 -8.52 22.30
N ALA A 511 21.77 -7.27 22.66
CA ALA A 511 22.77 -6.24 22.95
C ALA A 511 23.49 -6.48 24.29
N LYS A 512 24.79 -6.80 24.24
CA LYS A 512 25.68 -7.07 25.39
C LYS A 512 25.67 -5.92 26.42
N ARG A 513 25.61 -6.33 27.69
CA ARG A 513 25.23 -5.61 28.93
C ARG A 513 26.08 -4.43 29.42
N GLY A 514 27.00 -3.85 28.65
CA GLY A 514 28.07 -2.99 29.22
C GLY A 514 27.82 -1.48 29.29
N TRP A 515 27.37 -0.84 28.20
CA TRP A 515 27.38 0.63 28.06
C TRP A 515 26.20 1.20 27.24
N LEU A 516 25.33 0.31 26.74
CA LEU A 516 24.22 0.64 25.83
C LEU A 516 22.88 0.92 26.53
N SER A 517 22.80 0.95 27.86
CA SER A 517 21.51 1.07 28.57
C SER A 517 20.85 2.45 28.42
N THR A 518 21.62 3.54 28.45
CA THR A 518 21.08 4.90 28.31
C THR A 518 20.63 5.19 26.88
N VAL A 519 21.42 4.77 25.88
CA VAL A 519 21.06 4.90 24.45
C VAL A 519 19.82 4.05 24.12
N ARG A 520 19.72 2.86 24.72
CA ARG A 520 18.55 1.98 24.67
C ARG A 520 17.29 2.69 25.15
N LEU A 521 17.34 3.28 26.35
CA LEU A 521 16.20 3.94 26.96
C LEU A 521 15.73 5.12 26.09
N VAL A 522 16.65 5.97 25.66
CA VAL A 522 16.33 7.12 24.78
C VAL A 522 15.68 6.66 23.46
N GLY A 523 16.20 5.62 22.81
CA GLY A 523 15.63 5.15 21.55
C GLY A 523 14.27 4.46 21.71
N GLU A 524 14.02 3.72 22.79
CA GLU A 524 12.69 3.17 23.11
C GLU A 524 11.68 4.30 23.34
N TRP A 525 12.06 5.35 24.09
CA TRP A 525 11.24 6.54 24.29
C TRP A 525 10.95 7.27 22.97
N VAL A 526 11.97 7.51 22.13
CA VAL A 526 11.79 8.13 20.82
C VAL A 526 10.87 7.30 19.93
N GLY A 527 11.06 5.98 19.90
CA GLY A 527 10.19 5.06 19.14
C GLY A 527 8.73 5.13 19.60
N MET A 528 8.49 5.10 20.91
CA MET A 528 7.14 5.21 21.49
C MET A 528 6.48 6.55 21.17
N VAL A 529 7.23 7.65 21.27
CA VAL A 529 6.75 8.99 20.92
C VAL A 529 6.41 9.09 19.42
N LEU A 530 7.27 8.55 18.56
CA LEU A 530 7.03 8.53 17.11
C LEU A 530 5.82 7.67 16.73
N ASP A 531 5.65 6.49 17.35
CA ASP A 531 4.49 5.64 17.13
C ASP A 531 3.20 6.31 17.63
N GLY A 532 3.25 6.97 18.78
CA GLY A 532 2.13 7.75 19.33
C GLY A 532 1.75 8.95 18.45
N LEU A 533 2.74 9.71 17.99
CA LEU A 533 2.55 10.84 17.06
C LEU A 533 2.01 10.37 15.71
N SER A 534 2.58 9.29 15.16
CA SER A 534 2.10 8.66 13.92
C SER A 534 0.65 8.23 14.06
N ALA A 535 0.29 7.56 15.16
CA ALA A 535 -1.08 7.16 15.44
C ALA A 535 -2.02 8.37 15.54
N PHE A 536 -1.62 9.44 16.23
CA PHE A 536 -2.40 10.67 16.34
C PHE A 536 -2.60 11.37 14.98
N CYS A 537 -1.54 11.50 14.18
CA CYS A 537 -1.60 12.09 12.84
C CYS A 537 -2.44 11.26 11.87
N MET A 538 -2.35 9.93 11.94
CA MET A 538 -3.28 9.06 11.22
C MET A 538 -4.71 9.24 11.72
N LEU A 539 -4.93 9.33 13.04
CA LEU A 539 -6.27 9.51 13.64
C LEU A 539 -6.93 10.83 13.23
N THR A 540 -6.14 11.87 12.95
CA THR A 540 -6.60 13.22 12.58
C THR A 540 -6.66 13.47 11.07
N SER A 541 -5.81 12.82 10.28
CA SER A 541 -5.81 12.96 8.81
C SER A 541 -7.09 12.43 8.15
N LEU A 542 -7.67 11.32 8.64
CA LEU A 542 -8.92 10.82 8.07
C LEU A 542 -10.10 11.78 8.30
N PRO A 543 -10.38 12.28 9.53
CA PRO A 543 -11.36 13.35 9.71
C PRO A 543 -11.08 14.59 8.85
N CYS A 544 -9.81 14.95 8.65
CA CYS A 544 -9.44 16.06 7.77
C CYS A 544 -9.84 15.79 6.32
N LEU A 545 -9.54 14.61 5.78
CA LEU A 545 -9.94 14.23 4.41
C LEU A 545 -11.45 14.11 4.27
N SER A 546 -12.14 13.55 5.26
CA SER A 546 -13.60 13.49 5.32
C SER A 546 -14.22 14.88 5.35
N PHE A 547 -13.64 15.81 6.12
CA PHE A 547 -14.07 17.21 6.15
C PHE A 547 -13.82 17.90 4.81
N ILE A 548 -12.67 17.69 4.17
CA ILE A 548 -12.37 18.21 2.82
C ILE A 548 -13.42 17.72 1.83
N THR A 549 -13.75 16.43 1.88
CA THR A 549 -14.76 15.80 1.01
C THR A 549 -16.14 16.41 1.27
N PHE A 550 -16.55 16.51 2.54
CA PHE A 550 -17.80 17.14 2.93
C PHE A 550 -17.87 18.61 2.50
N ALA A 551 -16.80 19.36 2.73
CA ALA A 551 -16.70 20.76 2.36
C ALA A 551 -16.73 20.99 0.85
N ALA A 552 -16.23 20.03 0.05
CA ALA A 552 -16.23 20.11 -1.39
C ALA A 552 -17.65 20.17 -1.97
N PHE A 553 -18.60 19.37 -1.47
CA PHE A 553 -19.98 19.35 -1.99
C PHE A 553 -20.99 20.14 -1.15
N SER A 554 -20.73 20.42 0.13
CA SER A 554 -21.68 21.17 0.96
C SER A 554 -21.63 22.68 0.73
N GLY A 555 -20.47 23.21 0.34
CA GLY A 555 -20.26 24.65 0.28
C GLY A 555 -19.97 25.31 1.64
N ILE A 556 -19.73 24.53 2.71
CA ILE A 556 -19.50 25.08 4.07
C ILE A 556 -18.34 26.10 4.16
N LEU A 557 -17.37 25.99 3.24
CA LEU A 557 -16.23 26.92 3.12
C LEU A 557 -16.53 28.15 2.25
N LYS A 558 -17.76 28.32 1.76
CA LYS A 558 -18.24 29.50 1.03
C LYS A 558 -18.81 30.51 2.04
N ASN A 559 -17.91 31.08 2.84
CA ASN A 559 -18.20 32.14 3.81
C ASN A 559 -17.11 33.23 3.73
N CYS A 560 -17.32 34.37 4.38
CA CYS A 560 -16.39 35.50 4.34
C CYS A 560 -15.02 35.12 4.92
N THR A 561 -15.00 34.39 6.02
CA THR A 561 -13.75 33.99 6.69
C THR A 561 -12.86 33.14 5.78
N CYS A 562 -13.46 32.16 5.10
CA CYS A 562 -12.72 31.22 4.26
C CYS A 562 -12.35 31.75 2.89
N ARG A 563 -13.13 32.69 2.33
CA ARG A 563 -12.74 33.44 1.13
C ARG A 563 -11.65 34.47 1.44
N GLY A 564 -11.74 35.16 2.57
CA GLY A 564 -10.74 36.15 2.97
C GLY A 564 -9.36 35.54 3.25
N GLY A 565 -9.34 34.33 3.82
CA GLY A 565 -8.11 33.57 4.06
C GLY A 565 -7.06 34.37 4.85
N VAL A 566 -5.79 34.10 4.56
CA VAL A 566 -4.65 34.85 5.15
C VAL A 566 -4.58 36.29 4.65
N ASN A 567 -5.11 36.58 3.46
CA ASN A 567 -5.01 37.89 2.84
C ASN A 567 -5.98 38.95 3.39
N GLN A 568 -6.99 38.52 4.15
CA GLN A 568 -7.96 39.39 4.81
C GLN A 568 -8.84 40.24 3.87
N TYR A 569 -8.98 39.87 2.60
CA TYR A 569 -9.86 40.56 1.64
C TYR A 569 -10.59 39.59 0.72
N ILE A 570 -11.69 40.07 0.15
CA ILE A 570 -12.55 39.33 -0.78
C ILE A 570 -12.82 40.20 -1.99
N ASP A 571 -12.71 39.59 -3.17
CA ASP A 571 -13.12 40.16 -4.44
C ASP A 571 -14.50 39.63 -4.86
N PHE A 572 -15.25 40.45 -5.61
CA PHE A 572 -16.53 40.09 -6.20
C PHE A 572 -16.50 40.02 -7.73
N GLU A 573 -15.31 39.92 -8.32
CA GLU A 573 -15.17 39.92 -9.76
C GLU A 573 -15.65 38.63 -10.41
N SER A 574 -16.07 38.75 -11.67
CA SER A 574 -16.58 37.61 -12.45
C SER A 574 -15.45 36.71 -12.95
N ALA A 575 -15.78 35.44 -13.23
CA ALA A 575 -14.86 34.48 -13.85
C ALA A 575 -14.21 34.98 -15.15
N SER A 576 -14.89 35.86 -15.90
CA SER A 576 -14.39 36.45 -17.15
C SER A 576 -13.13 37.30 -16.95
N ILE A 577 -13.00 37.96 -15.79
CA ILE A 577 -11.84 38.79 -15.45
C ILE A 577 -10.64 37.90 -15.09
N TYR A 578 -10.89 36.83 -14.34
CA TYR A 578 -9.85 35.88 -13.92
C TYR A 578 -9.30 35.02 -15.06
N SER A 579 -10.14 34.75 -16.05
CA SER A 579 -9.74 34.02 -17.24
C SER A 579 -8.95 34.87 -18.23
N ASN A 580 -9.03 36.21 -18.13
CA ASN A 580 -8.26 37.11 -18.99
C ASN A 580 -6.77 37.10 -18.60
N SER A 581 -5.94 36.51 -19.47
CA SER A 581 -4.49 36.38 -19.29
C SER A 581 -3.75 37.70 -19.10
N GLU A 582 -4.32 38.82 -19.57
CA GLU A 582 -3.74 40.16 -19.41
C GLU A 582 -3.84 40.66 -17.96
N ILE A 583 -4.92 40.30 -17.26
CA ILE A 583 -5.19 40.75 -15.89
C ILE A 583 -4.70 39.68 -14.89
N PHE A 584 -5.15 38.44 -15.06
CA PHE A 584 -4.79 37.30 -14.23
C PHE A 584 -4.42 36.08 -15.07
N ASN A 585 -3.33 35.41 -14.71
CA ASN A 585 -2.87 34.23 -15.45
C ASN A 585 -3.43 32.90 -14.89
N VAL A 586 -4.68 32.87 -14.44
CA VAL A 586 -5.29 31.68 -13.79
C VAL A 586 -5.37 30.51 -14.76
N ARG A 587 -5.66 30.78 -16.03
CA ARG A 587 -5.76 29.77 -17.09
C ARG A 587 -4.51 28.92 -17.21
N VAL A 588 -3.33 29.54 -17.20
CA VAL A 588 -2.05 28.82 -17.31
C VAL A 588 -1.86 27.89 -16.11
N TRP A 589 -2.14 28.37 -14.90
CA TRP A 589 -2.01 27.54 -13.70
C TRP A 589 -2.95 26.34 -13.70
N TRP A 590 -4.18 26.50 -14.17
CA TRP A 590 -5.11 25.37 -14.28
C TRP A 590 -4.67 24.36 -15.34
N ILE A 591 -4.24 24.83 -16.51
CA ILE A 591 -3.75 23.95 -17.58
C ILE A 591 -2.54 23.17 -17.08
N VAL A 592 -1.56 23.87 -16.48
CA VAL A 592 -0.36 23.24 -15.94
C VAL A 592 -0.78 22.20 -14.90
N ALA A 593 -1.60 22.55 -13.90
CA ALA A 593 -2.02 21.63 -12.86
C ALA A 593 -2.75 20.39 -13.38
N ALA A 594 -3.73 20.58 -14.28
CA ALA A 594 -4.54 19.48 -14.79
C ALA A 594 -3.70 18.54 -15.66
N VAL A 595 -2.84 19.09 -16.52
CA VAL A 595 -1.95 18.29 -17.38
C VAL A 595 -0.92 17.55 -16.53
N THR A 596 -0.27 18.21 -15.57
CA THR A 596 0.76 17.58 -14.74
C THR A 596 0.17 16.55 -13.78
N ALA A 597 -1.01 16.78 -13.18
CA ALA A 597 -1.72 15.78 -12.39
C ALA A 597 -2.12 14.55 -13.21
N GLY A 598 -2.40 14.72 -14.50
CA GLY A 598 -2.64 13.60 -15.41
C GLY A 598 -1.41 12.71 -15.66
N ILE A 599 -0.18 13.21 -15.47
CA ILE A 599 1.04 12.47 -15.84
C ILE A 599 1.21 11.18 -15.02
N PRO A 600 1.23 11.19 -13.66
CA PRO A 600 1.42 9.96 -12.90
C PRO A 600 0.33 8.93 -13.17
N VAL A 601 -0.90 9.40 -13.35
CA VAL A 601 -2.07 8.60 -13.72
C VAL A 601 -1.88 7.89 -15.07
N VAL A 602 -1.63 8.65 -16.13
CA VAL A 602 -1.47 8.12 -17.50
C VAL A 602 -0.23 7.24 -17.58
N MET A 603 0.90 7.66 -17.00
CA MET A 603 2.13 6.88 -17.00
C MET A 603 1.96 5.56 -16.27
N SER A 604 1.27 5.53 -15.13
CA SER A 604 1.04 4.30 -14.39
C SER A 604 0.08 3.36 -15.11
N PHE A 605 -0.98 3.89 -15.74
CA PHE A 605 -1.98 3.07 -16.41
C PHE A 605 -1.57 2.57 -17.79
N VAL A 606 -0.93 3.42 -18.61
CA VAL A 606 -0.56 3.09 -19.99
C VAL A 606 0.76 2.32 -20.05
N ALA A 607 1.77 2.77 -19.31
CA ALA A 607 3.11 2.19 -19.39
C ALA A 607 3.42 1.31 -18.19
N GLY A 608 3.27 1.83 -16.96
CA GLY A 608 3.73 1.18 -15.75
C GLY A 608 3.09 -0.18 -15.51
N VAL A 609 1.75 -0.21 -15.45
CA VAL A 609 1.02 -1.43 -15.08
C VAL A 609 1.02 -2.46 -16.18
N PRO A 610 0.72 -2.16 -17.46
CA PRO A 610 0.86 -3.15 -18.52
C PRO A 610 2.27 -3.71 -18.60
N MET A 611 3.31 -2.86 -18.54
CA MET A 611 4.71 -3.32 -18.54
C MET A 611 5.02 -4.21 -17.33
N LEU A 612 4.53 -3.86 -16.14
CA LEU A 612 4.71 -4.68 -14.94
C LEU A 612 3.93 -5.99 -15.03
N ILE A 613 2.69 -5.97 -15.53
CA ILE A 613 1.89 -7.18 -15.77
C ILE A 613 2.62 -8.07 -16.75
N PHE A 614 2.99 -7.59 -17.95
CA PHE A 614 3.69 -8.38 -18.95
C PHE A 614 5.01 -8.94 -18.43
N LYS A 615 5.78 -8.15 -17.67
CA LYS A 615 7.04 -8.64 -17.08
C LYS A 615 6.82 -9.68 -15.99
N LEU A 616 5.83 -9.46 -15.11
CA LEU A 616 5.55 -10.37 -13.99
C LEU A 616 4.67 -11.56 -14.40
N GLN A 617 4.08 -11.53 -15.60
CA GLN A 617 3.25 -12.59 -16.17
C GLN A 617 4.01 -13.91 -16.24
N ALA A 618 5.31 -13.89 -16.51
CA ALA A 618 6.16 -15.08 -16.46
C ALA A 618 6.20 -15.75 -15.06
N LEU A 619 5.94 -15.02 -13.98
CA LEU A 619 5.86 -15.62 -12.64
C LEU A 619 4.46 -16.20 -12.35
N TRP A 620 3.42 -15.71 -13.02
CA TRP A 620 2.01 -15.95 -12.66
C TRP A 620 1.22 -16.77 -13.69
N GLN A 621 1.70 -16.86 -14.93
CA GLN A 621 1.07 -17.74 -15.90
C GLN A 621 1.30 -19.18 -15.49
N GLU A 622 0.17 -19.88 -15.45
CA GLU A 622 0.11 -21.33 -15.44
C GLU A 622 0.27 -21.70 -16.90
N GLU A 623 1.32 -22.43 -17.25
CA GLU A 623 1.47 -23.03 -18.57
C GLU A 623 0.27 -23.96 -18.76
N GLN A 624 -0.68 -23.55 -19.59
CA GLN A 624 -1.87 -24.36 -19.87
C GLN A 624 -1.54 -25.67 -20.59
N GLU A 625 -0.32 -25.79 -21.12
CA GLU A 625 0.19 -26.99 -21.78
C GLU A 625 0.23 -28.19 -20.82
N GLN A 626 0.51 -27.98 -19.52
CA GLN A 626 0.45 -29.07 -18.53
C GLN A 626 -0.97 -29.53 -18.21
N GLU A 627 -1.99 -28.67 -18.32
CA GLU A 627 -3.38 -29.08 -18.08
C GLU A 627 -3.90 -29.95 -19.22
N GLN A 628 -3.47 -29.67 -20.46
CA GLN A 628 -3.78 -30.52 -21.61
C GLN A 628 -2.98 -31.81 -21.60
N GLU A 629 -1.70 -31.78 -21.25
CA GLU A 629 -0.90 -33.01 -21.10
C GLU A 629 -1.37 -33.85 -19.91
N GLU A 630 -1.66 -33.28 -18.74
CA GLU A 630 -2.22 -34.04 -17.59
C GLU A 630 -3.63 -34.57 -17.92
N GLU A 631 -4.53 -33.82 -18.58
CA GLU A 631 -5.84 -34.37 -19.01
C GLU A 631 -5.69 -35.49 -20.04
N GLN A 632 -4.69 -35.41 -20.90
CA GLN A 632 -4.43 -36.39 -21.95
C GLN A 632 -3.72 -37.64 -21.39
N GLU A 633 -2.81 -37.47 -20.43
CA GLU A 633 -2.14 -38.55 -19.70
C GLU A 633 -3.10 -39.23 -18.72
N HIS A 634 -4.00 -38.49 -18.04
CA HIS A 634 -5.07 -39.09 -17.24
C HIS A 634 -6.13 -39.81 -18.08
N ALA A 635 -6.39 -39.37 -19.31
CA ALA A 635 -7.23 -40.09 -20.25
C ALA A 635 -6.56 -41.40 -20.70
N ASP A 636 -5.23 -41.42 -20.82
CA ASP A 636 -4.45 -42.61 -21.20
C ASP A 636 -4.19 -43.56 -20.00
N GLU A 637 -4.09 -43.06 -18.76
CA GLU A 637 -3.80 -43.84 -17.55
C GLU A 637 -5.03 -44.40 -16.80
N GLN A 638 -6.26 -44.17 -17.29
CA GLN A 638 -7.49 -44.78 -16.73
C GLN A 638 -7.54 -46.32 -16.78
N GLY A 639 -6.44 -46.99 -17.13
CA GLY A 639 -6.23 -48.44 -17.01
C GLY A 639 -5.54 -48.93 -15.71
N THR A 640 -4.98 -48.07 -14.85
CA THR A 640 -4.22 -48.54 -13.66
C THR A 640 -4.47 -47.72 -12.39
N PRO A 641 -4.83 -48.34 -11.25
CA PRO A 641 -5.05 -47.63 -9.99
C PRO A 641 -3.75 -47.51 -9.19
N LEU A 642 -3.11 -46.34 -9.19
CA LEU A 642 -1.96 -46.04 -8.33
C LEU A 642 -2.07 -44.61 -7.75
N LEU A 643 -2.09 -44.53 -6.42
CA LEU A 643 -1.74 -43.40 -5.52
C LEU A 643 -2.27 -41.95 -5.75
N GLY A 644 -2.91 -41.61 -6.87
CA GLY A 644 -3.31 -40.23 -7.17
C GLY A 644 -4.43 -39.66 -6.28
N ALA A 645 -5.29 -40.51 -5.73
CA ALA A 645 -6.47 -40.09 -4.99
C ALA A 645 -6.18 -39.43 -3.62
N ASP A 646 -5.04 -39.72 -2.99
CA ASP A 646 -4.68 -39.13 -1.69
C ASP A 646 -3.92 -37.80 -1.82
N MET A 647 -3.17 -37.57 -2.92
CA MET A 647 -2.59 -36.24 -3.19
C MET A 647 -3.59 -35.24 -3.78
N GLU A 648 -4.63 -35.72 -4.48
CA GLU A 648 -5.76 -34.89 -4.91
C GLU A 648 -6.47 -34.24 -3.70
N TRP A 649 -6.39 -34.86 -2.52
CA TRP A 649 -6.92 -34.31 -1.26
C TRP A 649 -5.99 -33.33 -0.55
N VAL A 650 -4.67 -33.39 -0.76
CA VAL A 650 -3.75 -32.34 -0.30
C VAL A 650 -3.91 -31.08 -1.16
N ALA A 651 -4.36 -31.25 -2.41
CA ALA A 651 -4.66 -30.19 -3.37
C ALA A 651 -6.10 -29.63 -3.30
N ARG A 652 -7.06 -30.28 -2.62
CA ARG A 652 -8.44 -29.78 -2.36
C ARG A 652 -8.64 -29.40 -0.89
#